data_AF-A0A1E5PQC9-F1
#
_entry.id   AF-A0A1E5PQC9-F1
#
_cell.length_a   1.000
_cell.length_b   1.000
_cell.length_c   1.000
_cell.angle_alpha   90.00
_cell.angle_beta   90.00
_cell.angle_gamma   90.00
#
_symmetry.space_group_name_H-M   'P 1'
#
loop_
_entity.id
_entity.type
_entity.pdbx_description
1 polymer ?
#
loop_
_entity_poly.entity_id
_entity_poly.type
_entity_poly.pdbx_seq_one_letter_code
_entity_poly.pdbx_strand_id
1 'polypeptide(L)'
;MRQPGHHDQAPLTLPQQRDNRTGSQPPQSAAAWQSGHHTEARPTPHNRAWQPGRQPEAPAAPQPAAPQPGHHDQAPLTLPQQRGNQTSPRPTQPAGAWRPGREPEAPSGRQIQAPAARPEAEVSQSDDAPAGRKAARPAREAERAGGRGRRAQAPSAPEAKRGRRRAGTPTAAAAATTGPGAPGSPANRTPTTKPATPPEGNRGNRRAAATAPPEGSRRAGTPRAAVAANRTPATTGSPTPPGGNRWARLVKVVAFCAATAAGSMLLLRGNEALDRLASPVTPDSKATAPAAPADAPDPGRVLQVIAHPDDDLYFMNPDLRYSISAGLPVTSVYLTSGEADGINAGSAKQATTKPNKPAYAEARQNGIRAAYAKMATGDRGSAWKRTVVPTKGGGHAEVDILVAKPQVNLVWLQLREAGNVYADVPDSLHGLWDGKVPRLESMLASGTPVKQQFAYTKDQVVQTLVGILEQYKPTTVRSQDPTPGRHPDTKRYTDHQDHFYGARFVQLATAAYAKDVKDRPHFAVQNYLGYFNGSLPSALDPDEAKEKLDILGTYAWLDQQNHCGSDAGCGDLKVADHPAGNRWSDSINYARGTSTSWLASDKERGLWAFKVLDGQVAVWHRPGLIGRWTGPNLLPGTGMDPGVSTVTLPDGRIAAFGTRTSFGAKPADYRREVVYAVQKAPGSEEFGEWQSLGTPETADENWTSDISAPAVSVDGAGQLAAYVRDGAYTLRGRVRQADGGWGPWEKYGGADLHGTPATGTDGAGRRMVFSATSKTVVGWLQPKPGAPLGPVTATGLPETTLPLTAEGREGGVRLWFRKPGSGNVRSALMTGDGGLKVNNLTDLGGLKGFGSVTASGHVLAGRAAGGQLGSEVGPGRPWGRSPLMFVGAPSSTMTGKNLVSLAVVGLDARLYVTSSADAPDAYLAPWQPVGPRNTGP
;
A
#
# COMPACT_ATOMS: atom_id res chain seq x y z
N MET A 1 -38.88 -50.72 -29.89
CA MET A 1 -38.18 -51.22 -31.10
C MET A 1 -36.73 -50.77 -31.02
N ARG A 2 -35.70 -51.54 -31.38
CA ARG A 2 -35.58 -53.01 -31.48
C ARG A 2 -34.09 -53.37 -31.23
N GLN A 3 -33.84 -54.51 -30.58
CA GLN A 3 -32.51 -55.12 -30.38
C GLN A 3 -32.08 -55.90 -31.67
N PRO A 4 -31.00 -56.74 -31.76
CA PRO A 4 -30.24 -57.52 -30.74
C PRO A 4 -28.70 -57.32 -30.79
N GLY A 5 -27.79 -58.04 -30.10
CA GLY A 5 -27.81 -59.17 -29.13
C GLY A 5 -26.34 -59.50 -28.75
N HIS A 6 -25.91 -60.48 -27.93
CA HIS A 6 -26.51 -61.60 -27.17
C HIS A 6 -25.60 -61.87 -25.92
N HIS A 7 -26.10 -62.20 -24.71
CA HIS A 7 -26.21 -63.55 -24.07
C HIS A 7 -24.85 -64.33 -23.86
N ASP A 8 -24.57 -65.08 -22.77
CA ASP A 8 -25.41 -65.63 -21.66
C ASP A 8 -24.64 -66.06 -20.36
N GLN A 9 -25.31 -65.93 -19.20
CA GLN A 9 -25.41 -66.82 -17.99
C GLN A 9 -24.23 -67.30 -17.07
N ALA A 10 -24.59 -67.94 -15.93
CA ALA A 10 -23.81 -68.33 -14.72
C ALA A 10 -24.10 -69.83 -14.33
N PRO A 11 -24.11 -70.41 -13.07
CA PRO A 11 -23.86 -69.96 -11.68
C PRO A 11 -23.14 -70.98 -10.70
N LEU A 12 -23.26 -70.80 -9.35
CA LEU A 12 -23.02 -71.73 -8.20
C LEU A 12 -21.54 -71.98 -7.75
N THR A 13 -21.17 -72.35 -6.50
CA THR A 13 -21.91 -72.90 -5.32
C THR A 13 -21.33 -72.47 -3.94
N LEU A 14 -22.11 -72.63 -2.86
CA LEU A 14 -21.76 -72.60 -1.40
C LEU A 14 -21.26 -74.00 -0.91
N PRO A 15 -20.92 -74.34 0.39
CA PRO A 15 -21.38 -73.75 1.68
C PRO A 15 -20.44 -73.73 2.93
N GLN A 16 -20.86 -72.98 3.99
CA GLN A 16 -20.68 -73.18 5.48
C GLN A 16 -19.26 -73.46 6.07
N GLN A 17 -18.88 -73.23 7.34
CA GLN A 17 -19.25 -72.50 8.59
C GLN A 17 -17.91 -72.49 9.42
N ARG A 18 -17.58 -71.77 10.52
CA ARG A 18 -18.12 -70.88 11.59
C ARG A 18 -16.84 -70.26 12.28
N ASP A 19 -16.75 -69.39 13.30
CA ASP A 19 -17.53 -68.44 14.15
C ASP A 19 -16.44 -67.63 14.95
N ASN A 20 -16.62 -66.54 15.74
CA ASN A 20 -17.67 -65.55 16.05
C ASN A 20 -16.95 -64.30 16.67
N ARG A 21 -17.35 -63.05 16.36
CA ARG A 21 -16.92 -61.74 16.98
C ARG A 21 -15.48 -61.26 16.68
N THR A 22 -15.15 -59.97 16.45
CA THR A 22 -15.87 -58.67 16.29
C THR A 22 -14.89 -57.70 15.54
N GLY A 23 -15.21 -56.49 15.04
CA GLY A 23 -16.37 -55.58 15.17
C GLY A 23 -15.97 -54.25 15.86
N SER A 24 -16.47 -53.04 15.50
CA SER A 24 -17.39 -52.66 14.41
C SER A 24 -17.56 -51.12 14.29
N GLN A 25 -17.87 -50.63 13.08
CA GLN A 25 -18.32 -49.28 12.64
C GLN A 25 -19.39 -49.52 11.51
N PRO A 26 -19.94 -48.54 10.73
CA PRO A 26 -20.10 -47.09 10.94
C PRO A 26 -21.57 -46.51 10.94
N PRO A 27 -22.22 -45.93 9.88
CA PRO A 27 -22.67 -44.52 9.90
C PRO A 27 -24.16 -44.22 9.52
N GLN A 28 -24.40 -42.99 9.03
CA GLN A 28 -25.64 -42.23 8.73
C GLN A 28 -26.65 -42.85 7.72
N SER A 29 -27.93 -42.46 7.86
CA SER A 29 -28.88 -42.19 6.77
C SER A 29 -30.05 -41.30 7.28
N ALA A 30 -31.05 -40.94 6.45
CA ALA A 30 -32.00 -39.84 6.72
C ALA A 30 -33.48 -40.11 6.35
N ALA A 31 -34.38 -39.22 6.80
CA ALA A 31 -35.85 -39.06 6.57
C ALA A 31 -36.69 -39.15 7.89
N ALA A 32 -37.89 -38.56 8.04
CA ALA A 32 -38.54 -37.36 7.46
C ALA A 32 -39.88 -37.05 8.20
N TRP A 33 -40.47 -35.84 7.96
CA TRP A 33 -41.85 -35.39 8.27
C TRP A 33 -42.28 -34.98 9.71
N GLN A 34 -43.26 -34.05 9.73
CA GLN A 34 -44.28 -33.71 10.73
C GLN A 34 -43.96 -32.93 12.05
N SER A 35 -44.00 -31.60 11.91
CA SER A 35 -44.93 -30.67 12.59
C SER A 35 -45.45 -30.94 14.02
N GLY A 36 -45.24 -29.96 14.91
CA GLY A 36 -46.04 -29.72 16.12
C GLY A 36 -46.02 -28.24 16.54
N HIS A 37 -47.19 -27.65 16.78
CA HIS A 37 -47.33 -26.28 17.32
C HIS A 37 -47.53 -26.31 18.85
N HIS A 38 -47.08 -25.25 19.55
CA HIS A 38 -47.70 -24.56 20.71
C HIS A 38 -46.64 -23.60 21.32
N THR A 39 -46.85 -22.27 21.35
CA THR A 39 -47.45 -21.44 22.43
C THR A 39 -46.81 -21.67 23.82
N GLU A 40 -46.37 -20.66 24.60
CA GLU A 40 -46.40 -19.19 24.43
C GLU A 40 -45.44 -18.46 25.40
N ALA A 41 -45.62 -17.13 25.57
CA ALA A 41 -45.14 -16.23 26.64
C ALA A 41 -43.78 -15.50 26.49
N ARG A 42 -43.83 -14.18 26.75
CA ARG A 42 -42.69 -13.28 27.03
C ARG A 42 -42.53 -13.12 28.56
N PRO A 43 -41.44 -12.52 29.06
CA PRO A 43 -41.56 -11.09 29.39
C PRO A 43 -40.32 -10.21 29.08
N THR A 44 -40.61 -8.99 28.62
CA THR A 44 -39.79 -7.76 28.76
C THR A 44 -39.90 -7.21 30.22
N PRO A 45 -39.01 -6.35 30.79
CA PRO A 45 -38.64 -5.08 30.14
C PRO A 45 -37.37 -4.26 30.57
N HIS A 46 -37.23 -3.12 29.88
CA HIS A 46 -36.69 -1.80 30.28
C HIS A 46 -35.18 -1.49 30.39
N ASN A 47 -34.82 -0.41 29.68
CA ASN A 47 -33.61 0.41 29.82
C ASN A 47 -33.55 1.17 31.15
N ARG A 48 -32.33 1.50 31.60
CA ARG A 48 -32.00 2.88 32.04
C ARG A 48 -30.51 3.18 31.90
N ALA A 49 -30.18 4.41 31.51
CA ALA A 49 -28.83 4.95 31.50
C ALA A 49 -28.52 5.67 32.83
N TRP A 50 -27.24 5.86 33.14
CA TRP A 50 -26.78 6.70 34.25
C TRP A 50 -25.51 7.50 33.88
N GLN A 51 -25.38 8.70 34.44
CA GLN A 51 -24.18 9.55 34.41
C GLN A 51 -23.67 9.80 35.85
N PRO A 52 -22.39 10.17 36.05
CA PRO A 52 -21.72 10.03 37.35
C PRO A 52 -21.94 11.20 38.32
N GLY A 53 -21.79 10.94 39.63
CA GLY A 53 -21.83 12.00 40.65
C GLY A 53 -21.37 11.62 42.07
N ARG A 54 -20.15 12.05 42.43
CA ARG A 54 -19.61 12.39 43.77
C ARG A 54 -19.46 11.31 44.87
N GLN A 55 -18.43 11.52 45.70
CA GLN A 55 -18.25 10.92 47.04
C GLN A 55 -19.06 11.73 48.09
N PRO A 56 -19.13 11.28 49.37
CA PRO A 56 -18.11 11.71 50.33
C PRO A 56 -17.66 10.66 51.39
N GLU A 57 -16.41 10.86 51.85
CA GLU A 57 -15.89 10.64 53.23
C GLU A 57 -15.98 9.27 53.93
N ALA A 58 -15.20 9.15 55.03
CA ALA A 58 -14.99 7.94 55.83
C ALA A 58 -14.82 8.31 57.31
N PRO A 59 -14.88 7.33 58.24
CA PRO A 59 -14.21 7.48 59.53
C PRO A 59 -13.35 6.26 59.95
N ALA A 60 -12.23 6.60 60.62
CA ALA A 60 -11.43 5.90 61.64
C ALA A 60 -11.47 4.37 61.85
N ALA A 61 -10.29 3.80 62.14
CA ALA A 61 -10.07 2.43 62.61
C ALA A 61 -9.96 2.33 64.15
N PRO A 62 -9.91 1.10 64.71
CA PRO A 62 -8.96 0.82 65.79
C PRO A 62 -8.12 -0.46 65.61
N GLN A 63 -7.10 -0.59 66.46
CA GLN A 63 -6.13 -1.69 66.64
C GLN A 63 -5.87 -1.85 68.16
N PRO A 64 -5.10 -2.83 68.66
CA PRO A 64 -4.83 -4.21 68.18
C PRO A 64 -4.93 -5.28 69.32
N ALA A 65 -4.78 -6.58 69.02
CA ALA A 65 -4.43 -7.61 70.01
C ALA A 65 -3.82 -8.90 69.40
N ALA A 66 -2.91 -9.55 70.13
CA ALA A 66 -2.35 -10.91 69.92
C ALA A 66 -1.77 -11.41 71.28
N PRO A 67 -1.61 -12.73 71.56
CA PRO A 67 -0.33 -13.42 71.21
C PRO A 67 -0.30 -14.99 71.12
N GLN A 68 0.65 -15.52 70.31
CA GLN A 68 1.50 -16.74 70.54
C GLN A 68 0.89 -18.16 70.76
N PRO A 69 1.68 -19.28 70.88
CA PRO A 69 3.14 -19.50 70.66
C PRO A 69 3.54 -20.72 69.76
N GLY A 70 4.86 -20.85 69.47
CA GLY A 70 5.53 -22.06 68.90
C GLY A 70 6.62 -21.72 67.87
N HIS A 71 7.92 -21.57 68.19
CA HIS A 71 8.95 -22.63 68.37
C HIS A 71 9.15 -23.51 67.11
N HIS A 72 10.34 -23.87 66.60
CA HIS A 72 11.77 -23.83 67.01
C HIS A 72 12.65 -23.97 65.72
N ASP A 73 13.99 -23.82 65.60
CA ASP A 73 15.08 -23.48 66.55
C ASP A 73 16.38 -22.92 65.89
N GLN A 74 17.37 -22.58 66.74
CA GLN A 74 18.86 -22.62 66.59
C GLN A 74 19.61 -22.00 65.38
N ALA A 75 20.20 -20.83 65.72
CA ALA A 75 21.28 -20.00 65.14
C ALA A 75 22.70 -20.67 65.19
N PRO A 76 23.88 -19.98 65.12
CA PRO A 76 24.18 -18.55 64.91
C PRO A 76 25.37 -18.20 63.97
N LEU A 77 25.63 -16.89 63.72
CA LEU A 77 26.92 -16.22 64.02
C LEU A 77 26.95 -14.69 63.77
N THR A 78 27.26 -13.93 64.83
CA THR A 78 27.93 -12.60 64.93
C THR A 78 27.67 -11.44 63.94
N LEU A 79 27.02 -10.40 64.50
CA LEU A 79 27.21 -8.94 64.28
C LEU A 79 28.60 -8.47 64.85
N PRO A 80 29.08 -7.18 64.77
CA PRO A 80 28.28 -5.92 64.82
C PRO A 80 28.79 -4.59 64.16
N GLN A 81 27.83 -3.68 63.90
CA GLN A 81 27.91 -2.19 64.12
C GLN A 81 28.88 -1.33 63.26
N GLN A 82 28.78 0.02 63.18
CA GLN A 82 27.82 0.99 63.76
C GLN A 82 27.48 2.18 62.81
N ARG A 83 26.73 3.18 63.35
CA ARG A 83 26.07 4.32 62.67
C ARG A 83 27.00 5.53 62.49
N GLY A 84 26.62 6.46 61.61
CA GLY A 84 27.09 7.85 61.55
C GLY A 84 26.14 8.73 60.72
N ASN A 85 25.92 9.99 61.09
CA ASN A 85 24.83 10.81 60.52
C ASN A 85 25.21 12.29 60.31
N GLN A 86 24.61 12.94 59.30
CA GLN A 86 24.40 14.39 59.06
C GLN A 86 25.45 15.43 59.51
N THR A 87 25.84 16.35 58.61
CA THR A 87 25.39 17.77 58.58
C THR A 87 26.08 18.57 57.45
N SER A 88 25.55 19.76 57.12
CA SER A 88 26.18 20.75 56.22
C SER A 88 26.55 22.01 57.01
N PRO A 89 27.41 22.90 56.47
CA PRO A 89 26.84 24.17 56.01
C PRO A 89 27.48 24.79 54.74
N ARG A 90 26.84 25.86 54.24
CA ARG A 90 27.33 26.85 53.26
C ARG A 90 27.99 28.03 54.02
N PRO A 91 28.79 28.95 53.42
CA PRO A 91 28.26 29.92 52.42
C PRO A 91 29.27 30.57 51.43
N THR A 92 28.80 31.64 50.75
CA THR A 92 29.52 32.77 50.11
C THR A 92 30.34 32.58 48.81
N GLN A 93 30.07 33.48 47.86
CA GLN A 93 31.02 34.03 46.85
C GLN A 93 31.43 35.46 47.28
N PRO A 94 32.39 36.14 46.62
CA PRO A 94 32.02 36.99 45.47
C PRO A 94 33.05 37.01 44.31
N ALA A 95 32.80 37.89 43.32
CA ALA A 95 33.41 37.94 42.00
C ALA A 95 34.88 38.43 41.92
N GLY A 96 35.52 38.16 40.77
CA GLY A 96 36.76 38.78 40.30
C GLY A 96 37.05 38.43 38.84
N ALA A 97 37.36 39.41 37.99
CA ALA A 97 37.56 39.22 36.55
C ALA A 97 38.93 39.75 36.08
N TRP A 98 39.70 38.95 35.34
CA TRP A 98 40.91 39.39 34.64
C TRP A 98 41.16 38.65 33.31
N ARG A 99 41.42 39.46 32.28
CA ARG A 99 42.18 39.26 31.03
C ARG A 99 43.08 40.52 30.94
N PRO A 100 44.21 40.60 30.18
CA PRO A 100 44.37 40.06 28.81
C PRO A 100 45.82 39.71 28.35
N GLY A 101 45.96 39.42 27.04
CA GLY A 101 47.20 39.64 26.27
C GLY A 101 48.18 38.46 26.22
N ARG A 102 49.08 38.36 25.24
CA ARG A 102 49.28 39.07 23.94
C ARG A 102 49.98 38.07 22.98
N GLU A 103 49.58 37.95 21.70
CA GLU A 103 50.17 38.58 20.50
C GLU A 103 51.66 38.24 20.22
N PRO A 104 52.15 38.31 18.96
CA PRO A 104 51.55 37.92 17.67
C PRO A 104 52.56 37.15 16.77
N GLU A 105 52.15 36.68 15.58
CA GLU A 105 52.87 36.92 14.30
C GLU A 105 52.20 36.30 13.05
N ALA A 106 52.64 36.75 11.87
CA ALA A 106 52.26 36.34 10.50
C ALA A 106 53.37 36.89 9.53
N PRO A 107 53.28 36.83 8.18
CA PRO A 107 52.39 36.11 7.26
C PRO A 107 53.13 35.34 6.13
N SER A 108 52.40 34.54 5.33
CA SER A 108 52.62 34.21 3.88
C SER A 108 51.92 32.88 3.51
N GLY A 109 51.62 32.54 2.25
CA GLY A 109 51.61 33.36 1.03
C GLY A 109 51.64 32.53 -0.26
N ARG A 110 50.52 32.49 -1.02
CA ARG A 110 50.30 31.67 -2.25
C ARG A 110 50.29 30.14 -1.97
N GLN A 111 49.87 29.24 -2.88
CA GLN A 111 49.36 29.40 -4.25
C GLN A 111 48.22 28.40 -4.55
N ILE A 112 47.40 28.67 -5.58
CA ILE A 112 46.32 27.76 -6.02
C ILE A 112 46.90 26.65 -6.92
N GLN A 113 46.56 25.39 -6.61
CA GLN A 113 46.52 24.30 -7.59
C GLN A 113 45.41 23.30 -7.22
N ALA A 114 44.74 22.77 -8.24
CA ALA A 114 43.90 21.58 -8.14
C ALA A 114 44.47 20.49 -9.05
N PRO A 115 44.55 19.24 -8.60
CA PRO A 115 44.66 18.08 -9.47
C PRO A 115 43.45 17.13 -9.32
N ALA A 116 43.35 16.16 -10.22
CA ALA A 116 42.27 15.17 -10.25
C ALA A 116 42.79 13.75 -9.94
N ALA A 117 41.87 12.92 -9.44
CA ALA A 117 41.77 11.46 -9.60
C ALA A 117 43.03 10.55 -9.48
N ARG A 118 42.97 9.63 -8.48
CA ARG A 118 43.63 8.29 -8.43
C ARG A 118 45.17 8.31 -8.20
N PRO A 119 45.83 7.18 -7.84
CA PRO A 119 45.38 5.78 -7.81
C PRO A 119 45.58 5.04 -6.45
N GLU A 120 45.68 3.71 -6.50
CA GLU A 120 45.77 2.74 -5.39
C GLU A 120 47.23 2.52 -4.89
N ALA A 121 47.40 2.09 -3.63
CA ALA A 121 48.48 1.17 -3.19
C ALA A 121 48.30 0.64 -1.74
N GLU A 122 48.29 -0.68 -1.62
CA GLU A 122 48.96 -1.57 -0.63
C GLU A 122 49.12 -1.24 0.88
N VAL A 123 48.83 -2.25 1.72
CA VAL A 123 49.50 -2.50 3.01
C VAL A 123 49.84 -4.00 3.14
N SER A 124 51.14 -4.30 3.11
CA SER A 124 51.87 -5.52 3.55
C SER A 124 51.21 -6.91 3.50
N GLN A 125 51.86 -7.82 2.77
CA GLN A 125 51.84 -9.26 3.08
C GLN A 125 52.63 -9.56 4.37
N SER A 126 52.29 -10.67 5.03
CA SER A 126 53.22 -11.46 5.84
C SER A 126 52.81 -12.93 5.78
N ASP A 127 53.67 -13.79 5.23
CA ASP A 127 53.43 -15.23 5.17
C ASP A 127 53.49 -15.88 6.56
N ASP A 128 52.66 -16.90 6.80
CA ASP A 128 53.15 -18.12 7.46
C ASP A 128 52.25 -19.34 7.17
N ALA A 129 52.84 -20.54 7.16
CA ALA A 129 52.20 -21.78 6.70
C ALA A 129 52.73 -23.04 7.48
N PRO A 130 52.26 -24.28 7.24
CA PRO A 130 51.33 -24.87 8.20
C PRO A 130 51.71 -26.26 8.77
N ALA A 131 51.20 -26.57 9.96
CA ALA A 131 51.13 -27.92 10.54
C ALA A 131 49.94 -28.05 11.52
N GLY A 132 49.33 -29.22 11.76
CA GLY A 132 49.50 -30.52 11.14
C GLY A 132 48.84 -31.67 11.96
N ARG A 133 48.71 -32.86 11.35
CA ARG A 133 48.05 -34.11 11.86
C ARG A 133 46.50 -34.04 11.82
N LYS A 134 45.73 -34.99 11.25
CA LYS A 134 45.77 -36.46 11.01
C LYS A 134 45.15 -37.35 12.10
N ALA A 135 43.91 -37.77 11.86
CA ALA A 135 43.38 -39.12 12.05
C ALA A 135 42.08 -39.25 11.21
N ALA A 136 41.57 -40.40 10.77
CA ALA A 136 42.07 -41.67 10.23
C ALA A 136 40.82 -42.58 10.09
N ARG A 137 40.62 -43.27 8.97
CA ARG A 137 39.52 -44.25 8.75
C ARG A 137 39.89 -45.65 9.27
N PRO A 138 38.94 -46.60 9.46
CA PRO A 138 38.48 -47.51 8.36
C PRO A 138 36.99 -47.28 7.98
N ALA A 139 36.37 -47.76 6.88
CA ALA A 139 36.38 -49.04 6.12
C ALA A 139 35.69 -50.21 6.88
N ARG A 140 34.94 -51.15 6.29
CA ARG A 140 34.72 -51.62 4.89
C ARG A 140 33.19 -51.78 4.61
N GLU A 141 32.59 -52.41 3.57
CA GLU A 141 33.08 -53.10 2.34
C GLU A 141 32.17 -52.83 1.11
N ALA A 142 31.41 -53.83 0.57
CA ALA A 142 30.94 -53.88 -0.83
C ALA A 142 29.86 -54.96 -1.13
N GLU A 143 29.61 -55.22 -2.44
CA GLU A 143 28.86 -56.33 -3.08
C GLU A 143 27.31 -56.27 -3.18
N ARG A 144 26.61 -57.02 -4.08
CA ARG A 144 26.72 -57.21 -5.56
C ARG A 144 25.61 -58.16 -6.10
N ALA A 145 24.59 -57.67 -6.83
CA ALA A 145 23.67 -58.42 -7.74
C ALA A 145 22.68 -57.41 -8.40
N GLY A 146 22.02 -57.59 -9.56
CA GLY A 146 21.95 -58.68 -10.55
C GLY A 146 20.61 -59.46 -10.49
N GLY A 147 19.71 -59.50 -11.49
CA GLY A 147 19.59 -58.79 -12.79
C GLY A 147 18.60 -59.47 -13.76
N ARG A 148 18.38 -58.89 -14.96
CA ARG A 148 17.58 -59.40 -16.14
C ARG A 148 16.03 -59.20 -16.08
N GLY A 149 15.31 -58.96 -17.19
CA GLY A 149 15.72 -58.50 -18.53
C GLY A 149 14.82 -58.88 -19.73
N ARG A 150 15.19 -58.40 -20.94
CA ARG A 150 14.71 -58.76 -22.32
C ARG A 150 13.34 -58.16 -22.77
N ARG A 151 13.02 -57.99 -24.07
CA ARG A 151 13.61 -58.51 -25.34
C ARG A 151 13.34 -57.63 -26.60
N ALA A 152 14.26 -57.68 -27.59
CA ALA A 152 14.10 -57.36 -29.05
C ALA A 152 13.80 -55.88 -29.47
N GLN A 153 14.17 -55.37 -30.66
CA GLN A 153 14.91 -55.93 -31.83
C GLN A 153 15.71 -54.81 -32.58
N ALA A 154 16.44 -55.12 -33.66
CA ALA A 154 17.40 -54.25 -34.39
C ALA A 154 17.33 -54.53 -35.93
N PRO A 155 18.19 -54.03 -36.87
CA PRO A 155 19.36 -53.11 -36.81
C PRO A 155 19.30 -51.93 -37.84
N SER A 156 20.29 -51.02 -37.95
CA SER A 156 21.50 -51.13 -38.81
C SER A 156 22.49 -49.95 -38.61
N ALA A 157 23.72 -50.06 -39.12
CA ALA A 157 24.88 -49.15 -38.92
C ALA A 157 25.65 -48.94 -40.28
N PRO A 158 26.91 -48.43 -40.42
CA PRO A 158 27.90 -48.00 -39.41
C PRO A 158 28.82 -46.78 -39.72
N GLU A 159 29.72 -46.46 -38.77
CA GLU A 159 31.09 -45.88 -38.92
C GLU A 159 31.31 -44.41 -39.42
N ALA A 160 32.40 -43.68 -39.07
CA ALA A 160 33.53 -43.96 -38.16
C ALA A 160 34.31 -42.69 -37.64
N LYS A 161 34.96 -42.87 -36.48
CA LYS A 161 36.25 -42.27 -35.99
C LYS A 161 36.36 -40.79 -35.56
N ARG A 162 37.40 -40.55 -34.75
CA ARG A 162 37.68 -39.38 -33.87
C ARG A 162 38.50 -38.28 -34.55
N GLY A 163 38.42 -37.04 -34.02
CA GLY A 163 39.42 -35.98 -34.25
C GLY A 163 39.51 -34.95 -33.12
N ARG A 164 40.72 -34.47 -32.80
CA ARG A 164 41.03 -33.28 -31.96
C ARG A 164 41.84 -32.30 -32.82
N ARG A 165 41.59 -30.98 -32.76
CA ARG A 165 42.62 -29.91 -32.60
C ARG A 165 42.05 -28.47 -32.57
N ARG A 166 42.94 -27.50 -32.36
CA ARG A 166 42.73 -26.04 -32.24
C ARG A 166 43.08 -25.29 -33.54
N ALA A 167 42.52 -24.07 -33.65
CA ALA A 167 43.10 -22.83 -34.23
C ALA A 167 43.24 -22.69 -35.76
N GLY A 168 43.06 -21.44 -36.24
CA GLY A 168 43.32 -21.01 -37.63
C GLY A 168 42.63 -19.69 -38.05
N THR A 169 43.28 -18.54 -37.83
CA THR A 169 43.19 -17.32 -38.69
C THR A 169 44.08 -17.52 -39.95
N PRO A 170 44.07 -16.70 -41.05
CA PRO A 170 44.07 -15.22 -41.09
C PRO A 170 43.47 -14.50 -42.37
N THR A 171 43.63 -13.15 -42.46
CA THR A 171 43.84 -12.24 -43.65
C THR A 171 43.10 -12.39 -45.01
N ALA A 172 43.08 -11.43 -45.97
CA ALA A 172 43.07 -9.94 -46.04
C ALA A 172 43.12 -9.45 -47.53
N ALA A 173 42.70 -8.20 -47.84
CA ALA A 173 42.98 -7.41 -49.08
C ALA A 173 42.36 -7.89 -50.44
N ALA A 174 42.27 -7.10 -51.55
CA ALA A 174 42.06 -5.65 -51.80
C ALA A 174 41.85 -5.32 -53.33
N ALA A 175 41.52 -4.05 -53.65
CA ALA A 175 41.68 -3.30 -54.95
C ALA A 175 40.69 -3.54 -56.14
N ALA A 176 40.52 -2.65 -57.16
CA ALA A 176 40.57 -1.16 -57.29
C ALA A 176 40.25 -0.65 -58.75
N THR A 177 40.11 0.69 -58.94
CA THR A 177 40.13 1.52 -60.21
C THR A 177 38.83 1.65 -61.04
N THR A 178 38.49 2.75 -61.76
CA THR A 178 39.20 4.03 -62.13
C THR A 178 38.23 5.25 -62.28
N GLY A 179 38.74 6.50 -62.39
CA GLY A 179 37.99 7.77 -62.62
C GLY A 179 37.97 8.27 -64.10
N PRO A 180 37.95 9.60 -64.45
CA PRO A 180 38.20 10.82 -63.65
C PRO A 180 37.30 12.08 -63.93
N GLY A 181 37.55 13.23 -63.27
CA GLY A 181 37.03 14.58 -63.67
C GLY A 181 37.14 15.72 -62.63
N ALA A 182 37.60 16.93 -63.02
CA ALA A 182 37.79 18.17 -62.20
C ALA A 182 38.01 19.40 -63.16
N PRO A 183 38.21 20.69 -62.74
CA PRO A 183 38.34 21.29 -61.39
C PRO A 183 37.58 22.64 -61.16
N GLY A 184 37.76 23.33 -60.00
CA GLY A 184 37.35 24.73 -59.78
C GLY A 184 37.61 25.31 -58.36
N SER A 185 38.18 26.53 -58.26
CA SER A 185 38.51 27.34 -57.04
C SER A 185 39.10 28.72 -57.50
N PRO A 186 39.33 29.79 -56.68
CA PRO A 186 39.55 29.83 -55.21
C PRO A 186 38.98 31.10 -54.47
N ALA A 187 39.58 31.47 -53.32
CA ALA A 187 39.67 32.81 -52.67
C ALA A 187 38.47 33.35 -51.83
N ASN A 188 38.65 34.13 -50.73
CA ASN A 188 39.79 34.39 -49.81
C ASN A 188 39.30 35.15 -48.52
N ARG A 189 40.13 35.18 -47.46
CA ARG A 189 40.18 36.06 -46.23
C ARG A 189 39.91 35.41 -44.85
N THR A 190 41.02 35.14 -44.16
CA THR A 190 41.25 34.96 -42.69
C THR A 190 41.60 36.33 -42.02
N PRO A 191 42.06 36.49 -40.74
CA PRO A 191 42.52 35.52 -39.71
C PRO A 191 42.08 35.81 -38.24
N THR A 192 42.82 35.22 -37.26
CA THR A 192 42.95 35.53 -35.80
C THR A 192 41.99 34.83 -34.81
N THR A 193 42.34 34.72 -33.51
CA THR A 193 43.35 33.85 -32.85
C THR A 193 43.09 33.80 -31.32
N LYS A 194 43.50 32.72 -30.64
CA LYS A 194 43.54 32.59 -29.14
C LYS A 194 44.86 33.19 -28.58
N PRO A 195 45.09 33.29 -27.24
CA PRO A 195 44.24 33.74 -26.10
C PRO A 195 45.00 34.70 -25.12
N ALA A 196 44.47 34.90 -23.88
CA ALA A 196 45.19 34.98 -22.58
C ALA A 196 45.25 36.30 -21.72
N THR A 197 44.51 36.29 -20.58
CA THR A 197 44.87 36.81 -19.21
C THR A 197 44.92 38.36 -18.93
N PRO A 198 45.08 38.86 -17.66
CA PRO A 198 44.34 40.05 -17.15
C PRO A 198 45.24 41.21 -16.62
N PRO A 199 44.70 42.17 -15.84
CA PRO A 199 45.17 42.33 -14.44
C PRO A 199 44.07 42.69 -13.38
N GLU A 200 44.46 43.20 -12.20
CA GLU A 200 43.72 43.17 -10.92
C GLU A 200 43.22 44.53 -10.35
N GLY A 201 42.31 44.48 -9.35
CA GLY A 201 42.24 45.45 -8.22
C GLY A 201 41.01 46.40 -8.12
N ASN A 202 40.65 46.98 -6.95
CA ASN A 202 41.02 46.70 -5.55
C ASN A 202 40.11 47.47 -4.53
N ARG A 203 39.86 46.93 -3.31
CA ARG A 203 39.36 47.56 -2.04
C ARG A 203 38.02 48.35 -1.99
N GLY A 204 37.31 48.33 -0.83
CA GLY A 204 36.28 49.36 -0.52
C GLY A 204 35.25 49.09 0.62
N ASN A 205 35.65 49.09 1.89
CA ASN A 205 34.77 48.86 3.07
C ASN A 205 33.96 50.12 3.51
N ARG A 206 32.65 50.01 3.88
CA ARG A 206 32.04 50.51 5.18
C ARG A 206 30.47 50.68 5.25
N ARG A 207 29.90 50.10 6.32
CA ARG A 207 28.84 50.57 7.27
C ARG A 207 27.50 51.27 6.84
N ALA A 208 26.40 50.60 7.20
CA ALA A 208 25.37 50.98 8.22
C ALA A 208 24.07 51.78 7.91
N ALA A 209 22.94 51.11 8.22
CA ALA A 209 21.76 51.57 9.01
C ALA A 209 20.70 52.55 8.44
N ALA A 210 19.61 52.72 9.21
CA ALA A 210 18.36 53.50 9.00
C ALA A 210 17.42 52.96 7.89
N THR A 211 16.11 52.69 8.00
CA THR A 211 14.92 52.94 8.87
C THR A 211 13.80 53.66 8.09
N ALA A 212 12.54 53.34 8.39
CA ALA A 212 11.36 53.82 7.66
C ALA A 212 10.71 55.09 8.26
N PRO A 213 9.83 55.77 7.50
CA PRO A 213 8.78 56.66 8.02
C PRO A 213 7.38 56.38 7.40
N PRO A 214 6.29 57.02 7.86
CA PRO A 214 5.92 57.26 9.27
C PRO A 214 4.42 56.99 9.60
N GLU A 215 4.10 57.24 10.87
CA GLU A 215 2.82 57.11 11.60
C GLU A 215 1.77 58.19 11.23
N GLY A 216 0.49 58.19 11.69
CA GLY A 216 -0.26 57.23 12.53
C GLY A 216 -1.42 57.89 13.33
N SER A 217 -1.70 57.36 14.54
CA SER A 217 -2.55 57.91 15.65
C SER A 217 -3.91 57.24 16.03
N ARG A 218 -3.83 56.43 17.11
CA ARG A 218 -4.63 56.44 18.38
C ARG A 218 -6.18 56.31 18.43
N ARG A 219 -6.58 55.43 19.39
CA ARG A 219 -7.77 55.40 20.30
C ARG A 219 -9.10 54.73 19.89
N ALA A 220 -9.31 53.56 20.49
CA ALA A 220 -10.44 53.14 21.34
C ALA A 220 -11.91 53.49 20.98
N GLY A 221 -12.75 52.46 20.80
CA GLY A 221 -14.21 52.57 20.83
C GLY A 221 -14.97 51.28 20.46
N THR A 222 -15.53 50.58 21.44
CA THR A 222 -16.69 49.67 21.30
C THR A 222 -17.97 50.44 21.70
N PRO A 223 -19.24 49.96 21.50
CA PRO A 223 -19.70 48.62 21.05
C PRO A 223 -20.87 48.63 20.01
N ARG A 224 -21.48 47.45 19.77
CA ARG A 224 -22.86 47.19 19.25
C ARG A 224 -23.15 47.59 17.78
N ALA A 225 -23.64 46.69 16.91
CA ALA A 225 -24.98 46.05 16.82
C ALA A 225 -26.08 47.04 16.36
N ALA A 226 -27.12 46.70 15.59
CA ALA A 226 -27.50 45.54 14.74
C ALA A 226 -28.79 45.97 13.95
N VAL A 227 -29.50 45.04 13.28
CA VAL A 227 -30.81 45.27 12.61
C VAL A 227 -30.72 46.12 11.31
N ALA A 228 -31.69 46.09 10.39
CA ALA A 228 -32.04 45.02 9.42
C ALA A 228 -33.19 45.49 8.49
N ALA A 229 -33.34 44.80 7.35
CA ALA A 229 -34.57 44.62 6.56
C ALA A 229 -35.13 45.72 5.60
N ASN A 230 -35.69 45.20 4.49
CA ASN A 230 -36.90 45.61 3.75
C ASN A 230 -36.88 46.60 2.55
N ARG A 231 -37.17 46.00 1.37
CA ARG A 231 -38.28 46.30 0.41
C ARG A 231 -38.16 47.35 -0.71
N THR A 232 -38.24 46.80 -1.93
CA THR A 232 -38.94 47.21 -3.18
C THR A 232 -39.97 48.36 -3.12
N PRO A 233 -40.09 49.20 -4.17
CA PRO A 233 -40.93 48.94 -5.37
C PRO A 233 -40.12 49.05 -6.71
N ALA A 234 -40.52 48.67 -7.94
CA ALA A 234 -41.77 48.72 -8.74
C ALA A 234 -42.18 50.13 -9.24
N THR A 235 -42.68 50.42 -10.46
CA THR A 235 -42.84 49.74 -11.78
C THR A 235 -43.36 50.77 -12.82
N THR A 236 -42.89 50.78 -14.09
CA THR A 236 -43.52 51.32 -15.35
C THR A 236 -42.50 51.26 -16.51
N GLY A 237 -42.80 51.19 -17.82
CA GLY A 237 -44.04 51.09 -18.61
C GLY A 237 -43.72 51.06 -20.13
N SER A 238 -44.59 50.50 -20.99
CA SER A 238 -44.31 50.20 -22.42
C SER A 238 -44.70 51.32 -23.41
N PRO A 239 -44.29 51.22 -24.71
CA PRO A 239 -45.31 51.02 -25.78
C PRO A 239 -44.89 50.06 -26.94
N THR A 240 -45.85 49.78 -27.84
CA THR A 240 -45.85 48.84 -28.99
C THR A 240 -47.00 49.22 -29.97
N PRO A 241 -47.26 48.52 -31.12
CA PRO A 241 -46.45 47.75 -32.09
C PRO A 241 -46.50 48.47 -33.50
N PRO A 242 -46.65 47.90 -34.73
CA PRO A 242 -47.24 46.63 -35.25
C PRO A 242 -46.19 45.69 -35.92
N GLY A 243 -46.49 44.51 -36.49
CA GLY A 243 -47.70 43.67 -36.55
C GLY A 243 -47.63 42.67 -37.73
N GLY A 244 -48.17 41.45 -37.60
CA GLY A 244 -48.20 40.47 -38.71
C GLY A 244 -48.42 39.01 -38.30
N ASN A 245 -49.61 38.46 -38.56
CA ASN A 245 -49.96 37.06 -38.25
C ASN A 245 -49.40 36.06 -39.26
N ARG A 246 -49.07 34.83 -38.79
CA ARG A 246 -49.42 33.57 -39.49
C ARG A 246 -49.30 32.32 -38.59
N TRP A 247 -50.46 31.72 -38.29
CA TRP A 247 -50.73 30.29 -38.04
C TRP A 247 -50.18 29.60 -36.77
N ALA A 248 -51.10 29.19 -35.91
CA ALA A 248 -50.84 28.35 -34.74
C ALA A 248 -50.79 26.85 -35.11
N ARG A 249 -49.73 26.13 -34.71
CA ARG A 249 -49.69 24.65 -34.79
C ARG A 249 -48.68 23.93 -33.87
N LEU A 250 -48.49 24.34 -32.61
CA LEU A 250 -47.67 23.54 -31.66
C LEU A 250 -48.04 23.70 -30.16
N VAL A 251 -49.11 23.05 -29.70
CA VAL A 251 -49.52 23.02 -28.26
C VAL A 251 -49.75 21.59 -27.75
N LYS A 252 -48.92 20.61 -28.21
CA LYS A 252 -48.97 19.21 -27.74
C LYS A 252 -47.58 18.53 -27.60
N VAL A 253 -46.51 19.29 -27.33
CA VAL A 253 -45.15 18.74 -27.13
C VAL A 253 -44.53 19.09 -25.78
N VAL A 254 -44.75 20.31 -25.27
CA VAL A 254 -44.10 20.81 -24.03
C VAL A 254 -44.47 19.99 -22.77
N ALA A 255 -45.60 19.28 -22.78
CA ALA A 255 -46.01 18.40 -21.67
C ALA A 255 -45.21 17.09 -21.55
N PHE A 256 -44.41 16.70 -22.57
CA PHE A 256 -43.68 15.42 -22.55
C PHE A 256 -42.25 15.52 -22.01
N CYS A 257 -41.62 16.70 -22.12
CA CYS A 257 -40.22 16.90 -21.68
C CYS A 257 -40.05 17.00 -20.15
N ALA A 258 -41.13 17.20 -19.39
CA ALA A 258 -41.10 17.17 -17.92
C ALA A 258 -41.11 15.74 -17.34
N ALA A 259 -41.62 14.75 -18.09
CA ALA A 259 -41.79 13.38 -17.60
C ALA A 259 -40.47 12.57 -17.59
N THR A 260 -39.58 12.82 -18.55
CA THR A 260 -38.30 12.10 -18.69
C THR A 260 -37.29 12.46 -17.60
N ALA A 261 -37.25 13.72 -17.15
CA ALA A 261 -36.40 14.14 -16.04
C ALA A 261 -36.82 13.49 -14.70
N ALA A 262 -38.13 13.35 -14.47
CA ALA A 262 -38.65 12.68 -13.27
C ALA A 262 -38.41 11.16 -13.28
N GLY A 263 -38.54 10.51 -14.44
CA GLY A 263 -38.30 9.06 -14.59
C GLY A 263 -36.90 8.64 -14.16
N SER A 264 -35.87 9.40 -14.55
CA SER A 264 -34.47 9.12 -14.19
C SER A 264 -34.17 9.21 -12.69
N MET A 265 -34.92 10.00 -11.91
CA MET A 265 -34.79 10.01 -10.45
C MET A 265 -35.58 8.88 -9.77
N LEU A 266 -36.69 8.44 -10.36
CA LEU A 266 -37.55 7.40 -9.77
C LEU A 266 -36.97 5.99 -9.95
N LEU A 267 -36.24 5.75 -11.06
CA LEU A 267 -35.58 4.47 -11.39
C LEU A 267 -34.46 4.04 -10.41
N LEU A 268 -34.12 4.87 -9.42
CA LEU A 268 -33.10 4.58 -8.41
C LEU A 268 -33.67 4.44 -6.98
N ARG A 269 -35.00 4.35 -6.81
CA ARG A 269 -35.68 4.15 -5.51
C ARG A 269 -36.56 2.90 -5.41
N GLY A 270 -36.46 1.96 -6.36
CA GLY A 270 -37.32 0.76 -6.40
C GLY A 270 -37.11 -0.27 -5.26
N ASN A 271 -35.98 -0.21 -4.54
CA ASN A 271 -35.49 -1.31 -3.71
C ASN A 271 -36.30 -1.59 -2.42
N GLU A 272 -37.18 -0.68 -1.99
CA GLU A 272 -38.07 -0.88 -0.82
C GLU A 272 -39.55 -1.08 -1.21
N ALA A 273 -39.91 -0.86 -2.48
CA ALA A 273 -41.29 -0.96 -2.95
C ALA A 273 -41.71 -2.41 -3.22
N LEU A 274 -40.77 -3.26 -3.66
CA LEU A 274 -41.02 -4.66 -3.99
C LEU A 274 -41.41 -5.50 -2.77
N ASP A 275 -40.80 -5.29 -1.62
CA ASP A 275 -41.15 -5.98 -0.37
C ASP A 275 -42.60 -5.67 0.09
N ARG A 276 -43.20 -4.55 -0.39
CA ARG A 276 -44.60 -4.17 -0.10
C ARG A 276 -45.61 -4.66 -1.12
N LEU A 277 -45.18 -5.20 -2.26
CA LEU A 277 -46.05 -5.82 -3.27
C LEU A 277 -46.39 -7.29 -2.94
N ALA A 278 -45.75 -7.87 -1.91
CA ALA A 278 -45.98 -9.24 -1.45
C ALA A 278 -47.09 -9.39 -0.39
N SER A 279 -47.86 -8.33 -0.10
CA SER A 279 -48.94 -8.35 0.90
C SER A 279 -50.22 -7.72 0.34
N PRO A 280 -51.41 -8.34 0.54
CA PRO A 280 -52.68 -7.78 0.08
C PRO A 280 -53.03 -6.50 0.85
N VAL A 281 -53.37 -5.43 0.11
CA VAL A 281 -53.57 -4.08 0.66
C VAL A 281 -54.98 -3.90 1.20
N THR A 282 -55.12 -3.61 2.49
CA THR A 282 -56.20 -2.77 3.01
C THR A 282 -55.79 -1.30 2.93
N PRO A 283 -56.62 -0.39 2.39
CA PRO A 283 -56.24 1.01 2.22
C PRO A 283 -56.47 1.80 3.52
N ASP A 284 -55.38 2.15 4.22
CA ASP A 284 -55.43 3.10 5.33
C ASP A 284 -54.48 4.30 5.08
N SER A 285 -54.99 5.50 5.27
CA SER A 285 -54.38 6.73 4.75
C SER A 285 -53.49 7.41 5.79
N LYS A 286 -52.21 7.03 5.83
CA LYS A 286 -51.18 7.77 6.58
C LYS A 286 -50.14 8.37 5.65
N ALA A 287 -49.88 9.66 5.85
CA ALA A 287 -48.95 10.44 5.04
C ALA A 287 -47.56 9.79 5.02
N THR A 288 -46.94 9.76 3.85
CA THR A 288 -45.59 9.21 3.68
C THR A 288 -44.60 10.01 4.52
N ALA A 289 -44.03 9.37 5.55
CA ALA A 289 -42.93 9.96 6.29
C ALA A 289 -41.78 10.31 5.32
N PRO A 290 -41.06 11.43 5.51
CA PRO A 290 -39.92 11.75 4.67
C PRO A 290 -38.90 10.60 4.73
N ALA A 291 -38.35 10.23 3.58
CA ALA A 291 -37.35 9.18 3.49
C ALA A 291 -36.21 9.48 4.47
N ALA A 292 -35.78 8.46 5.21
CA ALA A 292 -34.67 8.60 6.16
C ALA A 292 -33.44 9.19 5.43
N PRO A 293 -32.71 10.13 6.07
CA PRO A 293 -31.49 10.65 5.47
C PRO A 293 -30.54 9.48 5.16
N ALA A 294 -29.92 9.51 3.97
CA ALA A 294 -28.99 8.47 3.57
C ALA A 294 -27.92 8.32 4.65
N ASP A 295 -27.83 7.12 5.20
CA ASP A 295 -27.03 6.83 6.38
C ASP A 295 -25.57 7.23 6.14
N ALA A 296 -24.99 8.03 7.05
CA ALA A 296 -23.64 8.55 6.85
C ALA A 296 -22.67 7.37 6.65
N PRO A 297 -21.71 7.44 5.70
CA PRO A 297 -20.69 6.41 5.53
C PRO A 297 -20.07 6.06 6.88
N ASP A 298 -19.90 4.77 7.18
CA ASP A 298 -19.02 4.39 8.28
C ASP A 298 -17.64 4.94 7.90
N PRO A 299 -17.01 5.80 8.71
CA PRO A 299 -15.67 6.27 8.39
C PRO A 299 -14.70 5.08 8.32
N GLY A 300 -14.95 4.01 9.08
CA GLY A 300 -14.05 2.89 9.26
C GLY A 300 -13.08 3.12 10.40
N ARG A 301 -12.22 2.12 10.63
CA ARG A 301 -11.15 2.14 11.64
C ARG A 301 -9.84 1.77 10.97
N VAL A 302 -8.87 2.69 11.02
CA VAL A 302 -7.54 2.51 10.44
C VAL A 302 -6.61 2.02 11.54
N LEU A 303 -6.01 0.86 11.31
CA LEU A 303 -4.87 0.40 12.08
C LEU A 303 -3.66 0.33 11.14
N GLN A 304 -2.50 0.74 11.62
CA GLN A 304 -1.26 0.71 10.86
C GLN A 304 -0.15 0.08 11.70
N VAL A 305 0.56 -0.90 11.13
CA VAL A 305 1.65 -1.64 11.81
C VAL A 305 2.95 -1.41 11.06
N ILE A 306 3.95 -0.92 11.77
CA ILE A 306 5.14 -0.30 11.21
C ILE A 306 6.39 -0.71 12.01
N ALA A 307 7.54 -0.82 11.37
CA ALA A 307 8.78 -1.21 12.02
C ALA A 307 9.30 -0.17 13.03
N HIS A 308 9.50 1.08 12.62
CA HIS A 308 10.17 2.12 13.43
C HIS A 308 9.30 3.37 13.70
N PRO A 309 9.61 4.15 14.77
CA PRO A 309 8.94 5.41 15.08
C PRO A 309 9.31 6.57 14.13
N ASP A 310 8.92 6.51 12.85
CA ASP A 310 8.95 7.61 11.85
C ASP A 310 8.48 7.16 10.45
N ASP A 311 8.71 5.88 10.14
CA ASP A 311 8.30 5.20 8.90
C ASP A 311 6.87 5.54 8.43
N ASP A 312 5.92 5.77 9.33
CA ASP A 312 4.56 6.14 8.95
C ASP A 312 4.42 7.62 8.55
N LEU A 313 5.21 8.52 9.17
CA LEU A 313 5.35 9.91 8.74
C LEU A 313 6.05 10.01 7.38
N TYR A 314 7.03 9.15 7.10
CA TYR A 314 7.76 9.12 5.83
C TYR A 314 7.03 8.38 4.71
N PHE A 315 6.36 7.25 4.99
CA PHE A 315 5.87 6.35 3.93
C PHE A 315 4.34 6.19 3.87
N MET A 316 3.59 6.53 4.94
CA MET A 316 2.13 6.43 4.97
C MET A 316 1.40 7.80 4.97
N ASN A 317 2.08 8.90 5.31
CA ASN A 317 1.57 10.27 5.16
C ASN A 317 1.76 10.74 3.70
N PRO A 318 0.78 11.37 3.01
CA PRO A 318 -0.56 11.87 3.39
C PRO A 318 -1.61 10.99 4.07
N ASP A 319 -1.79 9.72 3.66
CA ASP A 319 -2.98 8.93 4.05
C ASP A 319 -3.15 8.80 5.58
N LEU A 320 -2.07 8.87 6.35
CA LEU A 320 -2.07 9.05 7.80
C LEU A 320 -2.77 10.34 8.25
N ARG A 321 -2.24 11.53 7.89
CA ARG A 321 -2.79 12.80 8.42
C ARG A 321 -4.19 13.09 7.90
N TYR A 322 -4.53 12.62 6.71
CA TYR A 322 -5.90 12.69 6.19
C TYR A 322 -6.87 11.85 7.02
N SER A 323 -6.45 10.67 7.50
CA SER A 323 -7.27 9.90 8.43
C SER A 323 -7.51 10.67 9.73
N ILE A 324 -6.43 11.19 10.33
CA ILE A 324 -6.49 11.95 11.58
C ILE A 324 -7.36 13.22 11.45
N SER A 325 -7.15 14.02 10.41
CA SER A 325 -7.84 15.31 10.24
C SER A 325 -9.32 15.18 9.87
N ALA A 326 -9.71 14.07 9.22
CA ALA A 326 -11.11 13.70 9.03
C ALA A 326 -11.75 13.05 10.27
N GLY A 327 -11.01 12.94 11.38
CA GLY A 327 -11.51 12.47 12.68
C GLY A 327 -11.65 10.96 12.83
N LEU A 328 -11.11 10.17 11.89
CA LEU A 328 -11.14 8.70 11.94
C LEU A 328 -10.45 8.15 13.19
N PRO A 329 -10.90 7.00 13.72
CA PRO A 329 -10.09 6.18 14.59
C PRO A 329 -8.83 5.71 13.86
N VAL A 330 -7.67 6.07 14.42
CA VAL A 330 -6.34 5.73 13.91
C VAL A 330 -5.54 5.12 15.05
N THR A 331 -5.01 3.92 14.84
CA THR A 331 -4.12 3.24 15.79
C THR A 331 -2.83 2.84 15.12
N SER A 332 -1.70 3.29 15.66
CA SER A 332 -0.38 3.07 15.08
C SER A 332 0.46 2.18 15.98
N VAL A 333 0.84 1.01 15.47
CA VAL A 333 1.56 -0.04 16.17
C VAL A 333 3.00 -0.07 15.69
N TYR A 334 3.93 0.30 16.57
CA TYR A 334 5.36 0.28 16.30
C TYR A 334 5.95 -1.01 16.85
N LEU A 335 6.51 -1.83 15.97
CA LEU A 335 7.07 -3.15 16.30
C LEU A 335 8.33 -2.99 17.15
N THR A 336 9.28 -2.19 16.68
CA THR A 336 10.56 -1.95 17.37
C THR A 336 10.53 -0.63 18.15
N SER A 337 11.48 -0.48 19.08
CA SER A 337 11.76 0.80 19.74
C SER A 337 12.49 1.81 18.85
N GLY A 338 12.97 1.39 17.67
CA GLY A 338 13.70 2.25 16.73
C GLY A 338 14.99 2.80 17.30
N GLU A 339 15.69 2.04 18.16
CA GLU A 339 16.78 2.58 18.96
C GLU A 339 18.14 2.70 18.22
N ALA A 340 18.24 2.22 16.98
CA ALA A 340 19.43 2.21 16.11
C ALA A 340 20.77 2.02 16.84
N ASP A 341 21.70 2.98 16.71
CA ASP A 341 22.99 3.06 17.41
C ASP A 341 22.89 3.74 18.80
N GLY A 342 21.72 4.24 19.20
CA GLY A 342 21.50 5.00 20.43
C GLY A 342 21.99 6.46 20.43
N ILE A 343 22.40 7.03 19.29
CA ILE A 343 22.95 8.39 19.20
C ILE A 343 21.86 9.38 18.77
N ASN A 344 21.28 10.10 19.74
CA ASN A 344 20.34 11.20 19.48
C ASN A 344 21.08 12.53 19.21
N ALA A 345 21.69 12.69 18.03
CA ALA A 345 22.39 13.92 17.65
C ALA A 345 22.52 14.09 16.13
N GLY A 346 22.47 15.35 15.68
CA GLY A 346 22.85 15.73 14.31
C GLY A 346 24.34 15.54 14.04
N SER A 347 24.70 15.50 12.75
CA SER A 347 26.01 15.13 12.22
C SER A 347 27.19 15.80 12.92
N ALA A 348 27.12 17.11 13.16
CA ALA A 348 28.16 17.90 13.80
C ALA A 348 28.48 17.50 15.26
N LYS A 349 27.62 16.71 15.92
CA LYS A 349 27.82 16.18 17.28
C LYS A 349 27.85 14.65 17.34
N GLN A 350 27.40 13.94 16.31
CA GLN A 350 27.24 12.49 16.30
C GLN A 350 28.48 11.72 16.79
N ALA A 351 29.69 12.13 16.37
CA ALA A 351 30.95 11.49 16.76
C ALA A 351 31.39 11.74 18.22
N THR A 352 30.76 12.68 18.94
CA THR A 352 31.07 13.00 20.34
C THR A 352 29.94 12.67 21.32
N THR A 353 28.71 12.50 20.82
CA THR A 353 27.56 12.03 21.60
C THR A 353 27.70 10.54 21.93
N LYS A 354 27.58 10.19 23.22
CA LYS A 354 27.64 8.80 23.67
C LYS A 354 26.34 8.05 23.32
N PRO A 355 26.42 6.81 22.79
CA PRO A 355 25.26 5.93 22.63
C PRO A 355 24.44 5.73 23.92
N ASN A 356 23.12 5.91 23.81
CA ASN A 356 22.14 5.53 24.82
C ASN A 356 20.83 5.08 24.15
N LYS A 357 20.76 3.79 23.80
CA LYS A 357 19.63 3.14 23.12
C LYS A 357 18.27 3.44 23.80
N PRO A 358 18.06 3.20 25.11
CA PRO A 358 16.80 3.54 25.81
C PRO A 358 16.40 5.02 25.72
N ALA A 359 17.36 5.95 25.84
CA ALA A 359 17.05 7.38 25.73
C ALA A 359 16.71 7.78 24.29
N TYR A 360 17.42 7.27 23.29
CA TYR A 360 17.09 7.58 21.90
C TYR A 360 15.71 7.04 21.52
N ALA A 361 15.34 5.84 21.95
CA ALA A 361 13.99 5.30 21.78
C ALA A 361 12.90 6.21 22.39
N GLU A 362 13.07 6.64 23.65
CA GLU A 362 12.14 7.59 24.31
C GLU A 362 12.06 8.91 23.53
N ALA A 363 13.18 9.42 23.01
CA ALA A 363 13.20 10.66 22.22
C ALA A 363 12.41 10.52 20.90
N ARG A 364 12.59 9.42 20.16
CA ARG A 364 11.81 9.15 18.93
C ARG A 364 10.32 8.97 19.23
N GLN A 365 9.97 8.27 20.32
CA GLN A 365 8.58 8.17 20.80
C GLN A 365 8.00 9.56 21.14
N ASN A 366 8.76 10.43 21.79
CA ASN A 366 8.35 11.81 22.10
C ASN A 366 8.10 12.62 20.82
N GLY A 367 8.96 12.48 19.81
CA GLY A 367 8.80 13.09 18.49
C GLY A 367 7.53 12.64 17.78
N ILE A 368 7.18 11.35 17.84
CA ILE A 368 5.91 10.83 17.28
C ILE A 368 4.72 11.38 18.06
N ARG A 369 4.74 11.37 19.40
CA ARG A 369 3.67 11.95 20.23
C ARG A 369 3.43 13.42 19.89
N ALA A 370 4.49 14.19 19.66
CA ALA A 370 4.44 15.59 19.24
C ALA A 370 3.89 15.76 17.80
N ALA A 371 4.35 14.95 16.84
CA ALA A 371 3.89 14.98 15.46
C ALA A 371 2.41 14.58 15.31
N TYR A 372 1.96 13.54 16.03
CA TYR A 372 0.57 13.11 16.05
C TYR A 372 -0.35 14.13 16.73
N ALA A 373 0.08 14.70 17.87
CA ALA A 373 -0.63 15.78 18.52
C ALA A 373 -0.84 16.96 17.54
N LYS A 374 0.23 17.41 16.87
CA LYS A 374 0.18 18.46 15.84
C LYS A 374 -0.80 18.12 14.70
N MET A 375 -0.76 16.89 14.15
CA MET A 375 -1.70 16.45 13.10
C MET A 375 -3.17 16.42 13.56
N ALA A 376 -3.42 16.18 14.85
CA ALA A 376 -4.75 15.94 15.40
C ALA A 376 -5.41 17.16 16.06
N THR A 377 -4.63 18.13 16.54
CA THR A 377 -5.12 19.32 17.26
C THR A 377 -4.55 20.64 16.76
N GLY A 378 -3.49 20.61 15.93
CA GLY A 378 -2.66 21.78 15.61
C GLY A 378 -1.59 22.09 16.66
N ASP A 379 -1.65 21.48 17.85
CA ASP A 379 -0.74 21.69 18.97
C ASP A 379 0.07 20.42 19.29
N ARG A 380 1.39 20.49 19.09
CA ARG A 380 2.32 19.40 19.44
C ARG A 380 2.38 19.08 20.94
N GLY A 381 1.97 20.00 21.81
CA GLY A 381 1.98 19.85 23.27
C GLY A 381 0.78 19.10 23.83
N SER A 382 -0.20 18.73 23.01
CA SER A 382 -1.44 18.12 23.48
C SER A 382 -1.18 16.80 24.22
N ALA A 383 -1.76 16.68 25.42
CA ALA A 383 -1.41 15.65 26.39
C ALA A 383 -1.79 14.23 25.95
N TRP A 384 -0.96 13.26 26.34
CA TRP A 384 -1.15 11.82 26.10
C TRP A 384 -1.31 11.07 27.41
N LYS A 385 -2.28 10.14 27.47
CA LYS A 385 -2.42 9.18 28.57
C LYS A 385 -1.59 7.94 28.23
N ARG A 386 -0.36 7.87 28.75
CA ARG A 386 0.53 6.68 28.65
C ARG A 386 0.04 5.57 29.58
N THR A 387 -0.03 4.33 29.11
CA THR A 387 -0.49 3.15 29.88
C THR A 387 0.27 1.88 29.51
N VAL A 388 0.20 0.83 30.34
CA VAL A 388 0.74 -0.51 30.03
C VAL A 388 -0.40 -1.49 29.83
N VAL A 389 -0.31 -2.32 28.79
CA VAL A 389 -1.27 -3.39 28.48
C VAL A 389 -0.53 -4.71 28.27
N PRO A 390 -0.95 -5.83 28.89
CA PRO A 390 -0.37 -7.14 28.60
C PRO A 390 -0.78 -7.61 27.20
N THR A 391 0.16 -8.19 26.45
CA THR A 391 -0.09 -8.69 25.09
C THR A 391 -0.52 -10.15 25.10
N LYS A 392 -1.26 -10.58 24.06
CA LYS A 392 -1.61 -12.00 23.89
C LYS A 392 -0.39 -12.91 23.65
N GLY A 393 0.75 -12.36 23.25
CA GLY A 393 2.02 -13.09 23.22
C GLY A 393 2.69 -13.29 24.59
N GLY A 394 2.12 -12.77 25.69
CA GLY A 394 2.65 -12.95 27.05
C GLY A 394 3.70 -11.92 27.49
N GLY A 395 3.84 -10.81 26.75
CA GLY A 395 4.69 -9.67 27.09
C GLY A 395 3.85 -8.43 27.39
N HIS A 396 4.43 -7.25 27.18
CA HIS A 396 3.74 -5.97 27.42
C HIS A 396 3.83 -5.06 26.19
N ALA A 397 2.89 -4.13 26.10
CA ALA A 397 2.94 -2.99 25.21
C ALA A 397 2.68 -1.71 26.03
N GLU A 398 3.31 -0.62 25.62
CA GLU A 398 2.87 0.71 26.05
C GLU A 398 1.78 1.19 25.08
N VAL A 399 0.72 1.79 25.62
CA VAL A 399 -0.40 2.33 24.84
C VAL A 399 -0.64 3.78 25.24
N ASP A 400 -0.51 4.67 24.27
CA ASP A 400 -0.71 6.11 24.45
C ASP A 400 -2.01 6.56 23.77
N ILE A 401 -2.89 7.18 24.54
CA ILE A 401 -4.17 7.72 24.06
C ILE A 401 -4.10 9.24 24.06
N LEU A 402 -4.33 9.88 22.91
CA LEU A 402 -4.31 11.35 22.80
C LEU A 402 -5.53 11.94 23.52
N VAL A 403 -5.32 12.67 24.63
CA VAL A 403 -6.42 13.10 25.53
C VAL A 403 -7.43 14.01 24.82
N ALA A 404 -6.97 14.86 23.91
CA ALA A 404 -7.82 15.76 23.12
C ALA A 404 -8.56 15.06 21.95
N LYS A 405 -8.11 13.86 21.54
CA LYS A 405 -8.65 13.07 20.41
C LYS A 405 -8.51 11.56 20.71
N PRO A 406 -9.30 10.98 21.63
CA PRO A 406 -9.08 9.60 22.11
C PRO A 406 -9.26 8.50 21.06
N GLN A 407 -9.71 8.83 19.84
CA GLN A 407 -9.70 7.92 18.71
C GLN A 407 -8.31 7.75 18.06
N VAL A 408 -7.32 8.59 18.44
CA VAL A 408 -5.93 8.53 17.98
C VAL A 408 -5.07 7.87 19.06
N ASN A 409 -4.49 6.72 18.71
CA ASN A 409 -3.76 5.85 19.65
C ASN A 409 -2.41 5.43 19.08
N LEU A 410 -1.40 5.33 19.95
CA LEU A 410 -0.08 4.75 19.64
C LEU A 410 0.12 3.50 20.49
N VAL A 411 0.75 2.47 19.94
CA VAL A 411 1.03 1.20 20.60
C VAL A 411 2.49 0.82 20.36
N TRP A 412 3.28 0.73 21.42
CA TRP A 412 4.71 0.42 21.36
C TRP A 412 4.95 -1.01 21.84
N LEU A 413 5.33 -1.91 20.93
CA LEU A 413 5.69 -3.30 21.29
C LEU A 413 7.14 -3.41 21.81
N GLN A 414 7.93 -2.36 21.60
CA GLN A 414 9.28 -2.17 22.14
C GLN A 414 10.23 -3.35 21.89
N LEU A 415 10.14 -4.02 20.74
CA LEU A 415 11.17 -4.98 20.32
C LEU A 415 12.47 -4.27 19.98
N ARG A 416 13.58 -4.99 20.09
CA ARG A 416 14.89 -4.57 19.58
C ARG A 416 14.87 -4.37 18.06
N GLU A 417 15.41 -3.24 17.60
CA GLU A 417 15.75 -2.98 16.20
C GLU A 417 17.05 -3.70 15.79
N ALA A 418 17.18 -4.08 14.51
CA ALA A 418 18.45 -4.60 13.97
C ALA A 418 19.65 -3.65 14.15
N GLY A 419 19.44 -2.34 14.30
CA GLY A 419 20.53 -1.35 14.37
C GLY A 419 21.28 -1.16 13.06
N ASN A 420 20.79 -1.75 11.96
CA ASN A 420 21.41 -1.70 10.65
C ASN A 420 20.39 -1.94 9.52
N VAL A 421 20.51 -1.17 8.44
CA VAL A 421 19.59 -1.25 7.29
C VAL A 421 19.76 -2.55 6.48
N TYR A 422 20.99 -3.03 6.31
CA TYR A 422 21.35 -4.03 5.28
C TYR A 422 22.16 -5.22 5.78
N ALA A 423 22.87 -5.11 6.91
CA ALA A 423 23.68 -6.20 7.45
C ALA A 423 22.79 -7.29 8.08
N ASP A 424 23.15 -8.55 7.92
CA ASP A 424 22.41 -9.66 8.55
C ASP A 424 22.70 -9.69 10.07
N VAL A 425 21.80 -9.11 10.86
CA VAL A 425 21.89 -9.03 12.32
C VAL A 425 20.90 -10.03 12.93
N PRO A 426 21.34 -11.08 13.65
CA PRO A 426 20.44 -12.10 14.21
C PRO A 426 19.41 -11.54 15.19
N ASP A 427 19.78 -10.58 16.02
CA ASP A 427 18.91 -9.96 17.03
C ASP A 427 18.00 -8.87 16.41
N SER A 428 17.12 -9.28 15.49
CA SER A 428 16.21 -8.42 14.70
C SER A 428 14.88 -9.10 14.35
N LEU A 429 13.94 -8.39 13.70
CA LEU A 429 12.73 -9.04 13.15
C LEU A 429 13.07 -10.00 12.01
N HIS A 430 14.14 -9.72 11.26
CA HIS A 430 14.69 -10.61 10.23
C HIS A 430 15.19 -11.92 10.86
N GLY A 431 16.07 -11.85 11.87
CA GLY A 431 16.61 -13.04 12.51
C GLY A 431 15.56 -13.83 13.32
N LEU A 432 14.56 -13.17 13.89
CA LEU A 432 13.41 -13.84 14.53
C LEU A 432 12.51 -14.53 13.51
N TRP A 433 12.25 -13.90 12.35
CA TRP A 433 11.48 -14.53 11.28
C TRP A 433 12.21 -15.75 10.71
N ASP A 434 13.53 -15.62 10.50
CA ASP A 434 14.36 -16.66 9.93
C ASP A 434 14.66 -17.81 10.91
N GLY A 435 14.42 -17.62 12.21
CA GLY A 435 14.76 -18.58 13.27
C GLY A 435 16.24 -18.56 13.67
N LYS A 436 17.00 -17.53 13.29
CA LYS A 436 18.40 -17.29 13.70
C LYS A 436 18.48 -17.00 15.20
N VAL A 437 17.44 -16.38 15.77
CA VAL A 437 17.19 -16.29 17.21
C VAL A 437 15.83 -16.93 17.54
N PRO A 438 15.70 -17.70 18.63
CA PRO A 438 14.42 -18.33 19.00
C PRO A 438 13.43 -17.33 19.62
N ARG A 439 13.93 -16.20 20.14
CA ARG A 439 13.18 -15.10 20.73
C ARG A 439 13.91 -13.77 20.48
N LEU A 440 13.16 -12.69 20.38
CA LEU A 440 13.69 -11.32 20.31
C LEU A 440 13.34 -10.58 21.61
N GLU A 441 14.36 -10.09 22.30
CA GLU A 441 14.23 -9.35 23.56
C GLU A 441 13.72 -7.92 23.33
N SER A 442 13.05 -7.34 24.34
CA SER A 442 12.63 -5.95 24.34
C SER A 442 13.79 -4.96 24.47
N MET A 443 13.57 -3.74 23.97
CA MET A 443 14.39 -2.56 24.17
C MET A 443 13.54 -1.46 24.80
N LEU A 444 13.36 -1.50 26.13
CA LEU A 444 12.52 -0.52 26.83
C LEU A 444 13.08 0.90 26.68
N ALA A 445 12.21 1.83 26.25
CA ALA A 445 12.51 3.26 26.20
C ALA A 445 12.66 3.85 27.62
N SER A 446 13.52 4.84 27.82
CA SER A 446 13.89 5.29 29.18
C SER A 446 12.75 5.88 30.02
N GLY A 447 11.69 6.39 29.39
CA GLY A 447 10.50 6.94 30.06
C GLY A 447 9.26 6.02 30.01
N THR A 448 9.33 4.86 29.36
CA THR A 448 8.18 3.95 29.21
C THR A 448 7.61 3.54 30.59
N PRO A 449 6.27 3.46 30.77
CA PRO A 449 5.67 2.95 31.99
C PRO A 449 5.86 1.42 32.15
N VAL A 450 6.29 0.70 31.10
CA VAL A 450 6.66 -0.73 31.18
C VAL A 450 7.93 -0.89 32.02
N LYS A 451 7.91 -1.73 33.08
CA LYS A 451 9.05 -1.90 34.00
C LYS A 451 9.74 -3.26 33.96
N GLN A 452 9.13 -4.24 33.30
CA GLN A 452 9.67 -5.59 33.14
C GLN A 452 10.12 -5.80 31.68
N GLN A 453 11.35 -6.28 31.50
CA GLN A 453 11.84 -6.76 30.20
C GLN A 453 11.13 -8.06 29.82
N PHE A 454 10.85 -8.24 28.52
CA PHE A 454 10.19 -9.41 27.98
C PHE A 454 10.82 -9.80 26.64
N ALA A 455 10.44 -10.96 26.10
CA ALA A 455 10.87 -11.40 24.79
C ALA A 455 9.71 -12.12 24.08
N TYR A 456 9.70 -12.08 22.75
CA TYR A 456 8.74 -12.80 21.93
C TYR A 456 9.44 -13.80 21.02
N THR A 457 8.96 -15.05 20.98
CA THR A 457 9.15 -15.94 19.84
C THR A 457 8.39 -15.41 18.61
N LYS A 458 8.69 -15.97 17.42
CA LYS A 458 7.98 -15.65 16.18
C LYS A 458 6.44 -15.73 16.35
N ASP A 459 5.95 -16.79 16.99
CA ASP A 459 4.51 -17.00 17.20
C ASP A 459 3.92 -16.02 18.23
N GLN A 460 4.68 -15.63 19.26
CA GLN A 460 4.22 -14.63 20.24
C GLN A 460 4.10 -13.22 19.64
N VAL A 461 4.92 -12.86 18.65
CA VAL A 461 4.73 -11.62 17.87
C VAL A 461 3.43 -11.69 17.06
N VAL A 462 3.16 -12.81 16.39
CA VAL A 462 1.91 -13.01 15.64
C VAL A 462 0.69 -12.96 16.58
N GLN A 463 0.71 -13.66 17.71
CA GLN A 463 -0.34 -13.63 18.73
C GLN A 463 -0.57 -12.22 19.29
N THR A 464 0.51 -11.47 19.54
CA THR A 464 0.44 -10.06 19.99
C THR A 464 -0.29 -9.20 18.96
N LEU A 465 0.08 -9.28 17.68
CA LEU A 465 -0.56 -8.53 16.62
C LEU A 465 -2.04 -8.96 16.40
N VAL A 466 -2.36 -10.25 16.47
CA VAL A 466 -3.75 -10.74 16.42
C VAL A 466 -4.57 -10.17 17.58
N GLY A 467 -4.03 -10.14 18.80
CA GLY A 467 -4.71 -9.55 19.96
C GLY A 467 -4.98 -8.04 19.80
N ILE A 468 -4.11 -7.32 19.09
CA ILE A 468 -4.31 -5.89 18.79
C ILE A 468 -5.36 -5.72 17.66
N LEU A 469 -5.35 -6.57 16.64
CA LEU A 469 -6.41 -6.59 15.61
C LEU A 469 -7.80 -6.90 16.23
N GLU A 470 -7.87 -7.78 17.23
CA GLU A 470 -9.08 -8.02 18.02
C GLU A 470 -9.52 -6.79 18.83
N GLN A 471 -8.58 -6.14 19.53
CA GLN A 471 -8.86 -4.99 20.39
C GLN A 471 -9.40 -3.78 19.61
N TYR A 472 -8.84 -3.48 18.43
CA TYR A 472 -9.16 -2.29 17.66
C TYR A 472 -10.15 -2.54 16.49
N LYS A 473 -10.47 -3.80 16.18
CA LYS A 473 -11.39 -4.24 15.12
C LYS A 473 -11.29 -3.41 13.82
N PRO A 474 -10.10 -3.29 13.20
CA PRO A 474 -9.89 -2.40 12.07
C PRO A 474 -10.62 -2.88 10.81
N THR A 475 -11.02 -1.94 9.97
CA THR A 475 -11.56 -2.18 8.62
C THR A 475 -10.51 -1.90 7.54
N THR A 476 -9.50 -1.09 7.84
CA THR A 476 -8.30 -0.92 7.00
C THR A 476 -7.05 -1.18 7.83
N VAL A 477 -6.20 -2.09 7.37
CA VAL A 477 -4.85 -2.33 7.92
C VAL A 477 -3.81 -1.75 6.95
N ARG A 478 -2.87 -0.95 7.44
CA ARG A 478 -1.72 -0.47 6.66
C ARG A 478 -0.41 -1.09 7.15
N SER A 479 0.51 -1.34 6.23
CA SER A 479 1.88 -1.78 6.55
C SER A 479 2.89 -1.38 5.47
N GLN A 480 4.17 -1.54 5.77
CA GLN A 480 5.25 -1.48 4.78
C GLN A 480 5.14 -2.64 3.76
N ASP A 481 6.02 -2.67 2.77
CA ASP A 481 6.05 -3.72 1.76
C ASP A 481 6.81 -4.97 2.26
N PRO A 482 6.21 -6.17 2.32
CA PRO A 482 6.92 -7.42 2.65
C PRO A 482 7.88 -7.94 1.56
N THR A 483 7.82 -7.43 0.32
CA THR A 483 8.68 -7.86 -0.81
C THR A 483 9.26 -6.68 -1.63
N PRO A 484 10.03 -5.75 -1.04
CA PRO A 484 10.38 -4.47 -1.68
C PRO A 484 11.39 -4.59 -2.86
N GLY A 485 11.97 -5.76 -3.07
CA GLY A 485 12.97 -6.02 -4.13
C GLY A 485 14.43 -5.88 -3.66
N ARG A 486 15.35 -5.86 -4.64
CA ARG A 486 16.80 -5.71 -4.41
C ARG A 486 17.42 -4.87 -5.53
N HIS A 487 18.35 -3.98 -5.18
CA HIS A 487 19.11 -3.19 -6.14
C HIS A 487 19.85 -4.10 -7.15
N PRO A 488 19.72 -3.90 -8.49
CA PRO A 488 20.24 -4.86 -9.48
C PRO A 488 21.75 -5.04 -9.48
N ASP A 489 22.50 -4.03 -9.05
CA ASP A 489 23.95 -3.94 -9.00
C ASP A 489 24.53 -4.50 -7.68
N THR A 490 24.11 -3.95 -6.54
CA THR A 490 24.64 -4.29 -5.21
C THR A 490 23.98 -5.53 -4.58
N LYS A 491 22.83 -5.97 -5.12
CA LYS A 491 21.95 -7.02 -4.56
C LYS A 491 21.45 -6.76 -3.14
N ARG A 492 21.69 -5.58 -2.57
CA ARG A 492 21.09 -5.16 -1.28
C ARG A 492 19.58 -5.01 -1.44
N TYR A 493 18.84 -5.27 -0.36
CA TYR A 493 17.42 -4.90 -0.31
C TYR A 493 17.26 -3.39 -0.55
N THR A 494 16.17 -3.01 -1.20
CA THR A 494 15.79 -1.62 -1.52
C THR A 494 15.17 -0.85 -0.35
N ASP A 495 15.04 -1.51 0.80
CA ASP A 495 14.36 -1.03 2.00
C ASP A 495 15.01 -1.66 3.25
N HIS A 496 14.75 -1.11 4.43
CA HIS A 496 15.31 -1.60 5.69
C HIS A 496 14.78 -3.01 6.02
N GLN A 497 15.63 -3.89 6.58
CA GLN A 497 15.25 -5.27 6.88
C GLN A 497 14.01 -5.39 7.78
N ASP A 498 13.97 -4.66 8.89
CA ASP A 498 12.83 -4.69 9.81
C ASP A 498 11.51 -4.18 9.18
N HIS A 499 11.54 -3.35 8.12
CA HIS A 499 10.32 -2.92 7.41
C HIS A 499 9.59 -4.10 6.80
N PHE A 500 10.30 -4.86 5.96
CA PHE A 500 9.67 -5.90 5.18
C PHE A 500 9.51 -7.20 5.97
N TYR A 501 10.39 -7.50 6.93
CA TYR A 501 10.14 -8.60 7.88
C TYR A 501 9.00 -8.26 8.86
N GLY A 502 8.91 -7.01 9.34
CA GLY A 502 7.75 -6.52 10.09
C GLY A 502 6.44 -6.66 9.31
N ALA A 503 6.43 -6.27 8.03
CA ALA A 503 5.27 -6.44 7.17
C ALA A 503 4.87 -7.91 6.94
N ARG A 504 5.81 -8.87 7.01
CA ARG A 504 5.50 -10.32 6.98
C ARG A 504 4.86 -10.82 8.28
N PHE A 505 5.26 -10.28 9.43
CA PHE A 505 4.52 -10.52 10.69
C PHE A 505 3.09 -9.98 10.60
N VAL A 506 2.85 -8.85 9.92
CA VAL A 506 1.50 -8.35 9.63
C VAL A 506 0.72 -9.29 8.70
N GLN A 507 1.35 -9.87 7.68
CA GLN A 507 0.69 -10.88 6.83
C GLN A 507 0.29 -12.14 7.62
N LEU A 508 1.17 -12.67 8.48
CA LEU A 508 0.81 -13.81 9.36
C LEU A 508 -0.33 -13.44 10.32
N ALA A 509 -0.24 -12.27 10.97
CA ALA A 509 -1.25 -11.83 11.93
C ALA A 509 -2.61 -11.56 11.28
N THR A 510 -2.64 -10.95 10.09
CA THR A 510 -3.89 -10.73 9.35
C THR A 510 -4.49 -12.04 8.82
N ALA A 511 -3.67 -13.00 8.39
CA ALA A 511 -4.15 -14.34 8.00
C ALA A 511 -4.73 -15.12 9.19
N ALA A 512 -4.08 -15.08 10.36
CA ALA A 512 -4.59 -15.68 11.60
C ALA A 512 -5.87 -14.98 12.07
N TYR A 513 -5.90 -13.64 12.09
CA TYR A 513 -7.09 -12.85 12.44
C TYR A 513 -8.28 -13.15 11.52
N ALA A 514 -8.05 -13.23 10.21
CA ALA A 514 -9.08 -13.58 9.23
C ALA A 514 -9.69 -14.97 9.48
N LYS A 515 -8.84 -15.95 9.82
CA LYS A 515 -9.17 -17.37 10.00
C LYS A 515 -9.81 -17.66 11.35
N ASP A 516 -9.20 -17.21 12.44
CA ASP A 516 -9.46 -17.71 13.79
C ASP A 516 -10.42 -16.80 14.59
N VAL A 517 -10.42 -15.49 14.32
CA VAL A 517 -11.34 -14.53 14.98
C VAL A 517 -12.66 -14.43 14.20
N LYS A 518 -13.79 -14.54 14.91
CA LYS A 518 -15.14 -14.52 14.31
C LYS A 518 -15.91 -13.22 14.56
N ASP A 519 -15.81 -12.64 15.76
CA ASP A 519 -16.38 -11.32 16.08
C ASP A 519 -15.43 -10.21 15.60
N ARG A 520 -15.44 -9.97 14.29
CA ARG A 520 -14.64 -8.94 13.61
C ARG A 520 -15.37 -8.40 12.38
N PRO A 521 -15.08 -7.17 11.93
CA PRO A 521 -15.46 -6.73 10.60
C PRO A 521 -14.66 -7.49 9.52
N HIS A 522 -15.05 -7.34 8.25
CA HIS A 522 -14.12 -7.54 7.15
C HIS A 522 -13.05 -6.45 7.14
N PHE A 523 -11.86 -6.73 6.62
CA PHE A 523 -10.81 -5.73 6.51
C PHE A 523 -10.04 -5.80 5.19
N ALA A 524 -9.64 -4.62 4.70
CA ALA A 524 -8.72 -4.47 3.58
C ALA A 524 -7.29 -4.19 4.07
N VAL A 525 -6.29 -4.55 3.28
CA VAL A 525 -4.87 -4.27 3.56
C VAL A 525 -4.29 -3.32 2.50
N GLN A 526 -3.47 -2.35 2.92
CA GLN A 526 -2.72 -1.46 2.02
C GLN A 526 -1.22 -1.48 2.36
N ASN A 527 -0.39 -1.89 1.39
CA ASN A 527 1.07 -1.81 1.51
C ASN A 527 1.60 -0.49 0.92
N TYR A 528 2.64 0.06 1.55
CA TYR A 528 3.39 1.25 1.13
C TYR A 528 4.85 0.88 0.88
N LEU A 529 5.47 1.46 -0.16
CA LEU A 529 6.93 1.36 -0.37
C LEU A 529 7.67 2.20 0.68
N GLY A 530 8.82 1.74 1.17
CA GLY A 530 9.70 2.49 2.08
C GLY A 530 10.80 3.28 1.35
N TYR A 531 12.07 2.98 1.65
CA TYR A 531 13.22 3.83 1.28
C TYR A 531 13.36 4.10 -0.23
N PHE A 532 12.94 3.17 -1.09
CA PHE A 532 13.03 3.30 -2.55
C PHE A 532 12.23 4.49 -3.12
N ASN A 533 11.29 5.09 -2.36
CA ASN A 533 10.63 6.34 -2.75
C ASN A 533 11.62 7.46 -3.14
N GLY A 534 12.80 7.51 -2.53
CA GLY A 534 13.83 8.52 -2.84
C GLY A 534 14.40 8.41 -4.25
N SER A 535 14.33 7.23 -4.85
CA SER A 535 14.76 6.93 -6.23
C SER A 535 13.66 7.14 -7.27
N LEU A 536 12.44 7.51 -6.86
CA LEU A 536 11.29 7.69 -7.73
C LEU A 536 10.99 9.19 -7.99
N PRO A 537 10.18 9.50 -9.03
CA PRO A 537 9.59 10.83 -9.21
C PRO A 537 8.71 11.23 -8.02
N SER A 538 8.67 12.52 -7.71
CA SER A 538 7.90 13.07 -6.59
C SER A 538 6.40 12.91 -6.82
N ALA A 539 5.75 12.02 -6.07
CA ALA A 539 4.32 11.71 -6.24
C ALA A 539 3.37 12.75 -5.61
N LEU A 540 3.89 13.65 -4.76
CA LEU A 540 3.12 14.70 -4.12
C LEU A 540 3.22 16.05 -4.85
N ASP A 541 2.24 16.92 -4.60
CA ASP A 541 2.28 18.33 -4.96
C ASP A 541 3.19 19.11 -3.97
N PRO A 542 3.79 20.26 -4.34
CA PRO A 542 4.70 21.00 -3.44
C PRO A 542 4.07 21.47 -2.13
N ASP A 543 2.78 21.84 -2.11
CA ASP A 543 2.09 22.19 -0.85
C ASP A 543 1.95 20.95 0.03
N GLU A 544 1.59 19.83 -0.61
CA GLU A 544 1.36 18.53 0.03
C GLU A 544 2.64 17.92 0.63
N ALA A 545 3.77 18.07 -0.07
CA ALA A 545 5.10 17.71 0.42
C ALA A 545 5.57 18.64 1.56
N LYS A 546 5.25 19.94 1.50
CA LYS A 546 5.58 20.93 2.54
C LYS A 546 4.86 20.62 3.86
N GLU A 547 3.57 20.31 3.82
CA GLU A 547 2.80 19.90 5.02
C GLU A 547 3.38 18.63 5.65
N LYS A 548 3.79 17.66 4.83
CA LYS A 548 4.49 16.45 5.30
C LYS A 548 5.84 16.77 5.95
N LEU A 549 6.60 17.70 5.37
CA LEU A 549 7.90 18.16 5.91
C LEU A 549 7.75 18.97 7.22
N ASP A 550 6.69 19.75 7.39
CA ASP A 550 6.39 20.49 8.63
C ASP A 550 6.01 19.56 9.82
N ILE A 551 5.38 18.42 9.52
CA ILE A 551 5.15 17.34 10.50
C ILE A 551 6.48 16.64 10.84
N LEU A 552 7.28 16.30 9.82
CA LEU A 552 8.61 15.69 10.01
C LEU A 552 9.58 16.62 10.77
N GLY A 553 9.52 17.94 10.56
CA GLY A 553 10.30 18.92 11.34
C GLY A 553 9.88 19.04 12.81
N THR A 554 8.66 18.60 13.14
CA THR A 554 8.20 18.48 14.54
C THR A 554 8.78 17.22 15.18
N TYR A 555 8.71 16.09 14.45
CA TYR A 555 9.34 14.82 14.86
C TYR A 555 10.87 14.94 15.02
N ALA A 556 11.53 15.63 14.09
CA ALA A 556 12.97 15.88 14.08
C ALA A 556 13.45 16.92 15.11
N TRP A 557 12.53 17.46 15.91
CA TRP A 557 12.82 18.38 17.02
C TRP A 557 13.70 19.59 16.62
N LEU A 558 13.45 20.15 15.43
CA LEU A 558 14.31 21.18 14.80
C LEU A 558 14.53 22.44 15.65
N ASP A 559 13.56 22.77 16.52
CA ASP A 559 13.63 23.94 17.40
C ASP A 559 14.32 23.67 18.75
N GLN A 560 14.64 22.41 19.05
CA GLN A 560 15.32 21.94 20.26
C GLN A 560 14.66 22.37 21.60
N GLN A 561 13.39 22.79 21.57
CA GLN A 561 12.63 23.17 22.77
C GLN A 561 12.19 21.93 23.54
N ASN A 562 12.57 21.79 24.81
CA ASN A 562 12.15 20.68 25.68
C ASN A 562 10.67 20.84 26.14
N HIS A 563 9.74 20.85 25.17
CA HIS A 563 8.31 21.00 25.38
C HIS A 563 7.65 19.75 25.98
N CYS A 564 8.32 18.60 25.94
CA CYS A 564 7.87 17.32 26.49
C CYS A 564 8.38 17.04 27.91
N GLY A 565 9.32 17.84 28.43
CA GLY A 565 9.89 17.70 29.77
C GLY A 565 10.76 16.46 29.98
N SER A 566 11.41 15.93 28.94
CA SER A 566 12.19 14.68 29.00
C SER A 566 13.69 14.93 28.79
N ASP A 567 14.52 14.34 29.66
CA ASP A 567 16.00 14.38 29.56
C ASP A 567 16.52 13.63 28.33
N ALA A 568 15.72 12.73 27.75
CA ALA A 568 16.01 12.04 26.49
C ALA A 568 15.94 12.97 25.26
N GLY A 569 15.20 14.08 25.37
CA GLY A 569 14.80 14.94 24.27
C GLY A 569 13.37 14.69 23.77
N CYS A 570 12.88 15.58 22.91
CA CYS A 570 11.49 15.59 22.43
C CYS A 570 11.32 15.21 20.96
N GLY A 571 12.30 14.52 20.39
CA GLY A 571 12.29 14.04 19.02
C GLY A 571 13.67 13.58 18.56
N ASP A 572 13.77 13.25 17.28
CA ASP A 572 14.94 12.61 16.67
C ASP A 572 15.91 13.64 16.07
N LEU A 573 16.99 13.94 16.79
CA LEU A 573 18.02 14.86 16.31
C LEU A 573 18.91 14.27 15.22
N LYS A 574 18.87 12.96 14.94
CA LYS A 574 19.67 12.37 13.86
C LYS A 574 19.14 12.78 12.48
N VAL A 575 17.82 12.92 12.36
CA VAL A 575 17.17 13.43 11.13
C VAL A 575 17.07 14.96 11.09
N ALA A 576 17.45 15.68 12.14
CA ALA A 576 17.31 17.14 12.22
C ALA A 576 18.08 17.92 11.14
N ASP A 577 19.22 17.41 10.68
CA ASP A 577 19.98 18.04 9.58
C ASP A 577 19.30 17.82 8.21
N HIS A 578 18.48 16.77 8.08
CA HIS A 578 17.88 16.32 6.80
C HIS A 578 16.43 15.78 6.99
N PRO A 579 15.47 16.59 7.51
CA PRO A 579 14.12 16.12 7.89
C PRO A 579 13.24 15.73 6.70
N ALA A 580 13.69 15.97 5.47
CA ALA A 580 13.07 15.45 4.24
C ALA A 580 13.38 13.96 3.98
N GLY A 581 14.32 13.38 4.74
CA GLY A 581 14.95 12.10 4.43
C GLY A 581 15.65 12.15 3.06
N ASN A 582 15.81 10.99 2.43
CA ASN A 582 16.27 10.92 1.04
C ASN A 582 15.10 11.22 0.07
N ARG A 583 14.62 12.47 0.04
CA ARG A 583 13.43 12.94 -0.73
C ARG A 583 12.12 12.21 -0.38
N TRP A 584 12.03 11.61 0.80
CA TRP A 584 10.83 10.87 1.24
C TRP A 584 9.66 11.79 1.58
N SER A 585 9.92 13.07 1.90
CA SER A 585 8.92 14.15 1.97
C SER A 585 8.10 14.32 0.69
N ASP A 586 8.66 14.03 -0.48
CA ASP A 586 8.13 14.48 -1.77
C ASP A 586 7.18 13.46 -2.42
N SER A 587 7.01 12.28 -1.79
CA SER A 587 6.41 11.11 -2.43
C SER A 587 5.59 10.26 -1.47
N ILE A 588 4.71 9.45 -2.04
CA ILE A 588 3.99 8.34 -1.41
C ILE A 588 3.64 7.35 -2.51
N ASN A 589 3.98 6.07 -2.33
CA ASN A 589 3.70 5.03 -3.33
C ASN A 589 3.16 3.77 -2.68
N TYR A 590 2.06 3.27 -3.23
CA TYR A 590 1.51 1.97 -2.87
C TYR A 590 2.29 0.85 -3.56
N ALA A 591 2.77 -0.13 -2.79
CA ALA A 591 3.44 -1.30 -3.36
C ALA A 591 2.47 -2.22 -4.13
N ARG A 592 1.20 -2.25 -3.70
CA ARG A 592 0.13 -3.10 -4.24
C ARG A 592 -1.22 -2.36 -4.23
N GLY A 593 -2.26 -2.96 -4.82
CA GLY A 593 -3.61 -2.40 -4.85
C GLY A 593 -3.86 -1.31 -5.90
N THR A 594 -2.93 -1.11 -6.83
CA THR A 594 -2.92 -0.01 -7.81
C THR A 594 -3.70 -0.27 -9.11
N SER A 595 -4.10 -1.52 -9.39
CA SER A 595 -4.90 -1.85 -10.58
C SER A 595 -6.26 -1.15 -10.59
N THR A 596 -6.70 -0.69 -11.76
CA THR A 596 -8.00 -0.01 -11.97
C THR A 596 -9.00 -0.86 -12.76
N SER A 597 -8.70 -2.13 -13.07
CA SER A 597 -9.55 -3.05 -13.85
C SER A 597 -10.28 -4.07 -12.98
N TRP A 598 -10.82 -3.64 -11.84
CA TRP A 598 -11.49 -4.50 -10.86
C TRP A 598 -13.01 -4.32 -10.78
N LEU A 599 -13.57 -3.36 -11.53
CA LEU A 599 -15.00 -3.29 -11.88
C LEU A 599 -15.16 -3.67 -13.35
N ALA A 600 -16.04 -4.62 -13.64
CA ALA A 600 -16.33 -5.09 -15.00
C ALA A 600 -17.84 -5.07 -15.27
N SER A 601 -18.23 -4.75 -16.51
CA SER A 601 -19.60 -4.95 -17.02
C SER A 601 -19.67 -6.22 -17.86
N ASP A 602 -20.74 -6.99 -17.71
CA ASP A 602 -21.07 -8.10 -18.59
C ASP A 602 -21.94 -7.66 -19.79
N LYS A 603 -22.29 -8.63 -20.66
CA LYS A 603 -23.07 -8.46 -21.89
C LYS A 603 -24.53 -8.02 -21.62
N GLU A 604 -25.07 -8.28 -20.43
CA GLU A 604 -26.44 -7.92 -20.03
C GLU A 604 -26.50 -6.53 -19.36
N ARG A 605 -25.32 -5.92 -19.15
CA ARG A 605 -25.06 -4.69 -18.35
C ARG A 605 -25.14 -4.93 -16.84
N GLY A 606 -24.98 -6.18 -16.39
CA GLY A 606 -24.66 -6.46 -15.01
C GLY A 606 -23.24 -5.98 -14.66
N LEU A 607 -22.98 -5.77 -13.37
CA LEU A 607 -21.68 -5.32 -12.86
C LEU A 607 -21.09 -6.31 -11.88
N TRP A 608 -19.77 -6.45 -11.96
CA TRP A 608 -18.97 -7.33 -11.12
C TRP A 608 -17.81 -6.52 -10.54
N ALA A 609 -17.73 -6.43 -9.23
CA ALA A 609 -16.67 -5.73 -8.51
C ALA A 609 -15.84 -6.71 -7.69
N PHE A 610 -14.52 -6.56 -7.73
CA PHE A 610 -13.57 -7.46 -7.07
C PHE A 610 -12.58 -6.67 -6.20
N LYS A 611 -12.37 -7.08 -4.95
CA LYS A 611 -11.25 -6.61 -4.10
C LYS A 611 -10.75 -7.76 -3.24
N VAL A 612 -9.64 -7.55 -2.54
CA VAL A 612 -9.22 -8.48 -1.47
C VAL A 612 -9.70 -7.95 -0.12
N LEU A 613 -10.46 -8.77 0.59
CA LEU A 613 -10.86 -8.59 1.98
C LEU A 613 -10.50 -9.86 2.75
N ASP A 614 -10.03 -9.75 3.99
CA ASP A 614 -9.70 -10.90 4.85
C ASP A 614 -8.65 -11.86 4.25
N GLY A 615 -7.82 -11.38 3.30
CA GLY A 615 -6.88 -12.22 2.54
C GLY A 615 -7.53 -13.16 1.52
N GLN A 616 -8.79 -12.93 1.16
CA GLN A 616 -9.55 -13.65 0.11
C GLN A 616 -10.11 -12.64 -0.91
N VAL A 617 -10.49 -13.09 -2.11
CA VAL A 617 -11.14 -12.20 -3.10
C VAL A 617 -12.63 -12.06 -2.77
N ALA A 618 -13.03 -10.86 -2.36
CA ALA A 618 -14.42 -10.45 -2.23
C ALA A 618 -14.99 -10.06 -3.61
N VAL A 619 -16.16 -10.62 -3.93
CA VAL A 619 -16.95 -10.32 -5.13
C VAL A 619 -18.27 -9.68 -4.72
N TRP A 620 -18.65 -8.62 -5.43
CA TRP A 620 -20.00 -8.08 -5.43
C TRP A 620 -20.55 -8.12 -6.85
N HIS A 621 -21.84 -8.43 -6.98
CA HIS A 621 -22.51 -8.55 -8.27
C HIS A 621 -23.80 -7.73 -8.29
N ARG A 622 -24.12 -7.14 -9.44
CA ARG A 622 -25.42 -6.54 -9.74
C ARG A 622 -25.95 -7.12 -11.05
N PRO A 623 -27.00 -7.95 -11.06
CA PRO A 623 -27.54 -8.51 -12.31
C PRO A 623 -28.19 -7.42 -13.16
N GLY A 624 -27.80 -7.35 -14.43
CA GLY A 624 -28.32 -6.36 -15.38
C GLY A 624 -28.16 -4.90 -14.94
N LEU A 625 -28.90 -4.00 -15.62
CA LEU A 625 -28.76 -2.55 -15.44
C LEU A 625 -29.27 -2.02 -14.09
N ILE A 626 -30.34 -2.61 -13.56
CA ILE A 626 -31.10 -2.10 -12.40
C ILE A 626 -31.29 -3.13 -11.27
N GLY A 627 -30.56 -4.25 -11.29
CA GLY A 627 -30.65 -5.27 -10.24
C GLY A 627 -30.18 -4.77 -8.87
N ARG A 628 -30.55 -5.51 -7.82
CA ARG A 628 -30.03 -5.32 -6.47
C ARG A 628 -28.58 -5.85 -6.40
N TRP A 629 -27.69 -5.10 -5.75
CA TRP A 629 -26.34 -5.59 -5.48
C TRP A 629 -26.33 -6.71 -4.42
N THR A 630 -25.56 -7.77 -4.68
CA THR A 630 -25.21 -8.86 -3.77
C THR A 630 -23.75 -8.74 -3.32
N GLY A 631 -23.38 -9.47 -2.25
CA GLY A 631 -22.02 -9.53 -1.71
C GLY A 631 -21.74 -8.60 -0.52
N PRO A 632 -20.51 -8.65 0.05
CA PRO A 632 -19.35 -9.40 -0.44
C PRO A 632 -19.53 -10.92 -0.31
N ASN A 633 -19.36 -11.64 -1.41
CA ASN A 633 -19.11 -13.08 -1.38
C ASN A 633 -17.59 -13.29 -1.41
N LEU A 634 -17.03 -13.98 -0.41
CA LEU A 634 -15.59 -14.29 -0.38
C LEU A 634 -15.33 -15.58 -1.15
N LEU A 635 -14.64 -15.49 -2.29
CA LEU A 635 -14.23 -16.68 -3.04
C LEU A 635 -13.29 -17.55 -2.20
N PRO A 636 -13.46 -18.88 -2.18
CA PRO A 636 -12.57 -19.78 -1.46
C PRO A 636 -11.10 -19.56 -1.84
N GLY A 637 -10.20 -19.53 -0.87
CA GLY A 637 -8.76 -19.43 -1.08
C GLY A 637 -8.15 -18.19 -0.43
N THR A 638 -7.26 -18.43 0.54
CA THR A 638 -6.62 -17.42 1.38
C THR A 638 -5.22 -17.03 0.89
N GLY A 639 -4.61 -16.04 1.54
CA GLY A 639 -3.27 -15.55 1.24
C GLY A 639 -3.20 -14.56 0.07
N MET A 640 -4.35 -14.07 -0.41
CA MET A 640 -4.40 -13.11 -1.52
C MET A 640 -3.81 -11.76 -1.09
N ASP A 641 -2.89 -11.22 -1.89
CA ASP A 641 -2.30 -9.90 -1.66
C ASP A 641 -3.23 -8.78 -2.12
N PRO A 642 -3.09 -7.53 -1.64
CA PRO A 642 -3.93 -6.41 -2.05
C PRO A 642 -3.94 -6.13 -3.57
N GLY A 643 -5.04 -6.44 -4.24
CA GLY A 643 -5.30 -6.02 -5.61
C GLY A 643 -5.74 -7.17 -6.52
N VAL A 644 -6.74 -6.88 -7.34
CA VAL A 644 -7.27 -7.78 -8.36
C VAL A 644 -7.24 -7.05 -9.70
N SER A 645 -6.90 -7.76 -10.77
CA SER A 645 -7.10 -7.32 -12.15
C SER A 645 -8.04 -8.30 -12.83
N THR A 646 -9.03 -7.81 -13.57
CA THR A 646 -10.01 -8.66 -14.25
C THR A 646 -10.00 -8.47 -15.76
N VAL A 647 -10.49 -9.47 -16.48
CA VAL A 647 -10.69 -9.42 -17.93
C VAL A 647 -11.84 -10.32 -18.34
N THR A 648 -12.69 -9.83 -19.25
CA THR A 648 -13.77 -10.62 -19.86
C THR A 648 -13.21 -11.47 -21.00
N LEU A 649 -13.46 -12.78 -20.97
CA LEU A 649 -13.08 -13.74 -22.00
C LEU A 649 -14.06 -13.67 -23.20
N PRO A 650 -13.69 -14.17 -24.40
CA PRO A 650 -14.55 -14.08 -25.58
C PRO A 650 -15.95 -14.70 -25.41
N ASP A 651 -16.04 -15.80 -24.66
CA ASP A 651 -17.32 -16.44 -24.31
C ASP A 651 -18.22 -15.54 -23.43
N GLY A 652 -17.65 -14.59 -22.70
CA GLY A 652 -18.34 -13.67 -21.81
C GLY A 652 -18.13 -13.94 -20.32
N ARG A 653 -17.35 -14.98 -19.95
CA ARG A 653 -16.93 -15.20 -18.56
C ARG A 653 -15.90 -14.16 -18.13
N ILE A 654 -15.97 -13.73 -16.88
CA ILE A 654 -14.92 -12.92 -16.26
C ILE A 654 -13.85 -13.85 -15.66
N ALA A 655 -12.59 -13.51 -15.93
CA ALA A 655 -11.42 -14.07 -15.26
C ALA A 655 -10.83 -13.01 -14.31
N ALA A 656 -10.58 -13.41 -13.06
CA ALA A 656 -9.98 -12.57 -12.02
C ALA A 656 -8.57 -13.07 -11.70
N PHE A 657 -7.62 -12.15 -11.59
CA PHE A 657 -6.20 -12.42 -11.36
C PHE A 657 -5.68 -11.59 -10.18
N GLY A 658 -4.77 -12.17 -9.41
CA GLY A 658 -4.05 -11.50 -8.32
C GLY A 658 -2.69 -12.15 -8.06
N THR A 659 -2.04 -11.77 -6.96
CA THR A 659 -0.95 -12.57 -6.39
C THR A 659 -1.35 -13.17 -5.05
N ARG A 660 -0.87 -14.38 -4.77
CA ARG A 660 -1.06 -15.08 -3.50
C ARG A 660 0.30 -15.26 -2.83
N THR A 661 0.37 -14.90 -1.55
CA THR A 661 1.49 -15.21 -0.66
C THR A 661 1.12 -16.40 0.23
N SER A 662 1.97 -17.42 0.26
CA SER A 662 1.88 -18.56 1.18
C SER A 662 3.05 -18.57 2.17
N PHE A 663 2.87 -19.29 3.27
CA PHE A 663 3.82 -19.38 4.38
C PHE A 663 3.97 -20.84 4.81
N GLY A 664 5.09 -21.16 5.46
CA GLY A 664 5.33 -22.44 6.10
C GLY A 664 6.27 -22.31 7.30
N ALA A 665 6.84 -23.42 7.75
CA ALA A 665 7.69 -23.47 8.93
C ALA A 665 9.08 -22.88 8.69
N LYS A 666 9.60 -22.95 7.46
CA LYS A 666 10.94 -22.47 7.08
C LYS A 666 10.86 -21.09 6.40
N PRO A 667 11.95 -20.31 6.38
CA PRO A 667 11.95 -19.00 5.72
C PRO A 667 11.73 -19.12 4.21
N ALA A 668 12.31 -20.16 3.59
CA ALA A 668 12.11 -20.51 2.18
C ALA A 668 10.71 -21.08 1.84
N ASP A 669 9.82 -21.23 2.83
CA ASP A 669 8.41 -21.55 2.61
C ASP A 669 7.55 -20.28 2.41
N TYR A 670 8.11 -19.08 2.64
CA TYR A 670 7.49 -17.84 2.16
C TYR A 670 7.57 -17.83 0.63
N ARG A 671 6.43 -18.03 -0.05
CA ARG A 671 6.36 -18.05 -1.52
C ARG A 671 5.27 -17.10 -2.00
N ARG A 672 5.48 -16.55 -3.19
CA ARG A 672 4.55 -15.60 -3.79
C ARG A 672 4.41 -15.87 -5.28
N GLU A 673 3.18 -16.03 -5.72
CA GLU A 673 2.81 -16.52 -7.05
C GLU A 673 1.69 -15.67 -7.66
N VAL A 674 1.58 -15.69 -8.99
CA VAL A 674 0.39 -15.19 -9.70
C VAL A 674 -0.67 -16.28 -9.70
N VAL A 675 -1.91 -15.93 -9.37
CA VAL A 675 -3.06 -16.86 -9.36
C VAL A 675 -4.22 -16.29 -10.14
N TYR A 676 -5.07 -17.17 -10.68
CA TYR A 676 -6.29 -16.76 -11.39
C TYR A 676 -7.46 -17.72 -11.17
N ALA A 677 -8.67 -17.17 -11.24
CA ALA A 677 -9.93 -17.90 -11.23
C ALA A 677 -10.83 -17.38 -12.36
N VAL A 678 -11.77 -18.20 -12.82
CA VAL A 678 -12.70 -17.88 -13.92
C VAL A 678 -14.11 -18.26 -13.50
N GLN A 679 -15.12 -17.46 -13.87
CA GLN A 679 -16.52 -17.84 -13.69
C GLN A 679 -16.80 -19.24 -14.29
N LYS A 680 -17.72 -20.02 -13.71
CA LYS A 680 -18.10 -21.32 -14.27
C LYS A 680 -18.86 -21.16 -15.59
N ALA A 681 -19.74 -20.17 -15.67
CA ALA A 681 -20.45 -19.73 -16.89
C ALA A 681 -20.57 -18.19 -16.92
N PRO A 682 -20.79 -17.55 -18.09
CA PRO A 682 -21.03 -16.11 -18.16
C PRO A 682 -22.17 -15.68 -17.22
N GLY A 683 -21.97 -14.63 -16.44
CA GLY A 683 -22.97 -14.16 -15.47
C GLY A 683 -23.17 -15.03 -14.22
N SER A 684 -22.42 -16.13 -14.07
CA SER A 684 -22.51 -16.99 -12.87
C SER A 684 -21.79 -16.35 -11.68
N GLU A 685 -22.42 -16.37 -10.51
CA GLU A 685 -21.78 -15.98 -9.24
C GLU A 685 -20.75 -17.03 -8.76
N GLU A 686 -20.72 -18.22 -9.37
CA GLU A 686 -19.74 -19.26 -9.08
C GLU A 686 -18.47 -19.12 -9.94
N PHE A 687 -17.31 -19.23 -9.30
CA PHE A 687 -16.00 -19.30 -9.93
C PHE A 687 -15.41 -20.71 -9.77
N GLY A 688 -14.48 -21.08 -10.65
CA GLY A 688 -13.63 -22.25 -10.46
C GLY A 688 -12.49 -21.98 -9.46
N GLU A 689 -11.85 -23.06 -9.00
CA GLU A 689 -10.71 -23.01 -8.07
C GLU A 689 -9.56 -22.12 -8.57
N TRP A 690 -8.83 -21.51 -7.63
CA TRP A 690 -7.65 -20.70 -7.93
C TRP A 690 -6.51 -21.52 -8.51
N GLN A 691 -6.26 -21.34 -9.81
CA GLN A 691 -5.15 -21.96 -10.51
C GLN A 691 -3.89 -21.12 -10.38
N SER A 692 -2.77 -21.79 -10.12
CA SER A 692 -1.44 -21.17 -10.07
C SER A 692 -0.89 -20.93 -11.47
N LEU A 693 -0.30 -19.74 -11.67
CA LEU A 693 0.62 -19.46 -12.77
C LEU A 693 2.09 -19.44 -12.29
N GLY A 694 2.35 -19.77 -11.03
CA GLY A 694 3.65 -19.70 -10.39
C GLY A 694 4.24 -18.28 -10.37
N THR A 695 5.56 -18.20 -10.39
CA THR A 695 6.33 -16.94 -10.42
C THR A 695 7.40 -17.02 -11.52
N PRO A 696 7.77 -15.89 -12.17
CA PRO A 696 8.95 -15.81 -13.02
C PRO A 696 10.28 -15.84 -12.25
N GLU A 697 10.25 -15.62 -10.93
CA GLU A 697 11.41 -15.78 -10.05
C GLU A 697 11.73 -17.27 -9.87
N THR A 698 12.97 -17.67 -10.11
CA THR A 698 13.39 -19.08 -10.07
C THR A 698 14.26 -19.42 -8.87
N ALA A 699 14.22 -18.60 -7.82
CA ALA A 699 15.22 -18.60 -6.76
C ALA A 699 14.68 -18.17 -5.39
N ASP A 700 13.38 -18.36 -5.11
CA ASP A 700 12.79 -17.87 -3.85
C ASP A 700 13.36 -18.54 -2.57
N GLU A 701 14.15 -19.59 -2.74
CA GLU A 701 14.96 -20.23 -1.69
C GLU A 701 16.06 -19.31 -1.13
N ASN A 702 16.53 -18.34 -1.93
CA ASN A 702 17.66 -17.46 -1.61
C ASN A 702 17.25 -15.99 -1.37
N TRP A 703 16.10 -15.55 -1.92
CA TRP A 703 15.53 -14.23 -1.66
C TRP A 703 14.05 -14.20 -2.00
N THR A 704 13.28 -13.30 -1.40
CA THR A 704 11.83 -13.25 -1.64
C THR A 704 11.44 -12.69 -3.02
N SER A 705 10.44 -13.32 -3.66
CA SER A 705 9.85 -12.88 -4.93
C SER A 705 9.21 -11.48 -4.86
N ASP A 706 9.82 -10.52 -5.55
CA ASP A 706 9.28 -9.19 -5.83
C ASP A 706 8.68 -9.14 -7.25
N ILE A 707 7.50 -9.74 -7.39
CA ILE A 707 6.69 -9.62 -8.61
C ILE A 707 5.61 -8.55 -8.45
N SER A 708 5.27 -7.84 -9.51
CA SER A 708 4.10 -6.94 -9.48
C SER A 708 2.78 -7.71 -9.33
N ALA A 709 1.68 -6.99 -9.10
CA ALA A 709 0.36 -7.54 -9.41
C ALA A 709 0.28 -7.81 -10.93
N PRO A 710 -0.58 -8.75 -11.38
CA PRO A 710 -0.70 -9.08 -12.80
C PRO A 710 -1.48 -8.02 -13.58
N ALA A 711 -0.96 -7.66 -14.74
CA ALA A 711 -1.65 -6.91 -15.79
C ALA A 711 -2.20 -7.90 -16.82
N VAL A 712 -3.51 -7.89 -17.08
CA VAL A 712 -4.18 -8.92 -17.90
C VAL A 712 -5.01 -8.33 -19.02
N SER A 713 -5.01 -9.02 -20.17
CA SER A 713 -5.79 -8.63 -21.35
C SER A 713 -6.05 -9.81 -22.27
N VAL A 714 -7.10 -9.70 -23.08
CA VAL A 714 -7.42 -10.57 -24.21
C VAL A 714 -7.22 -9.77 -25.51
N ASP A 715 -6.59 -10.37 -26.52
CA ASP A 715 -6.39 -9.74 -27.82
C ASP A 715 -7.53 -10.04 -28.81
N GLY A 716 -7.46 -9.49 -30.03
CA GLY A 716 -8.46 -9.70 -31.07
C GLY A 716 -8.54 -11.13 -31.63
N ALA A 717 -7.61 -12.02 -31.26
CA ALA A 717 -7.68 -13.45 -31.57
C ALA A 717 -8.29 -14.26 -30.40
N GLY A 718 -8.73 -13.59 -29.33
CA GLY A 718 -9.24 -14.22 -28.11
C GLY A 718 -8.15 -14.76 -27.18
N GLN A 719 -6.88 -14.49 -27.47
CA GLN A 719 -5.75 -15.03 -26.72
C GLN A 719 -5.56 -14.26 -25.41
N LEU A 720 -5.74 -14.95 -24.27
CA LEU A 720 -5.52 -14.40 -22.93
C LEU A 720 -4.02 -14.35 -22.59
N ALA A 721 -3.58 -13.27 -21.94
CA ALA A 721 -2.22 -13.16 -21.41
C ALA A 721 -2.18 -12.42 -20.07
N ALA A 722 -1.15 -12.72 -19.28
CA ALA A 722 -0.88 -12.08 -17.99
C ALA A 722 0.60 -11.64 -17.93
N TYR A 723 0.83 -10.40 -17.51
CA TYR A 723 2.15 -9.78 -17.44
C TYR A 723 2.47 -9.29 -16.03
N VAL A 724 3.74 -9.42 -15.63
CA VAL A 724 4.27 -8.85 -14.39
C VAL A 724 5.62 -8.20 -14.64
N ARG A 725 5.96 -7.20 -13.82
CA ARG A 725 7.36 -6.83 -13.56
C ARG A 725 7.96 -7.89 -12.63
N ASP A 726 9.19 -8.32 -12.89
CA ASP A 726 9.99 -9.18 -12.02
C ASP A 726 10.91 -8.40 -11.06
N GLY A 727 11.58 -9.11 -10.14
CA GLY A 727 12.51 -8.53 -9.17
C GLY A 727 13.85 -8.07 -9.79
N ALA A 728 14.03 -8.30 -11.09
CA ALA A 728 15.10 -7.70 -11.89
C ALA A 728 14.64 -6.41 -12.61
N TYR A 729 13.43 -5.91 -12.33
CA TYR A 729 12.79 -4.75 -12.94
C TYR A 729 12.65 -4.87 -14.47
N THR A 730 12.28 -6.07 -14.94
CA THR A 730 12.03 -6.40 -16.36
C THR A 730 10.62 -6.97 -16.57
N LEU A 731 10.08 -6.91 -17.79
CA LEU A 731 8.75 -7.41 -18.10
C LEU A 731 8.79 -8.92 -18.40
N ARG A 732 7.94 -9.65 -17.67
CA ARG A 732 7.64 -11.07 -17.90
C ARG A 732 6.18 -11.26 -18.25
N GLY A 733 5.86 -12.32 -18.97
CA GLY A 733 4.47 -12.68 -19.23
C GLY A 733 4.25 -14.15 -19.53
N ARG A 734 3.05 -14.64 -19.24
CA ARG A 734 2.54 -15.92 -19.75
C ARG A 734 1.41 -15.64 -20.74
N VAL A 735 1.33 -16.48 -21.76
CA VAL A 735 0.27 -16.44 -22.78
C VAL A 735 -0.47 -17.77 -22.75
N ARG A 736 -1.81 -17.71 -22.80
CA ARG A 736 -2.66 -18.89 -22.86
C ARG A 736 -2.66 -19.46 -24.28
N GLN A 737 -2.39 -20.75 -24.39
CA GLN A 737 -2.29 -21.49 -25.65
C GLN A 737 -3.67 -22.02 -26.10
N ALA A 738 -3.76 -22.48 -27.35
CA ALA A 738 -5.03 -22.87 -27.98
C ALA A 738 -5.64 -24.17 -27.40
N ASP A 739 -4.82 -24.98 -26.72
CA ASP A 739 -5.24 -26.12 -25.90
C ASP A 739 -5.87 -25.70 -24.55
N GLY A 740 -5.86 -24.41 -24.22
CA GLY A 740 -6.30 -23.85 -22.95
C GLY A 740 -5.25 -23.87 -21.84
N GLY A 741 -4.05 -24.39 -22.10
CA GLY A 741 -2.89 -24.34 -21.20
C GLY A 741 -2.19 -22.98 -21.20
N TRP A 742 -1.12 -22.84 -20.42
CA TRP A 742 -0.33 -21.61 -20.34
C TRP A 742 1.14 -21.88 -20.67
N GLY A 743 1.70 -21.15 -21.64
CA GLY A 743 3.14 -21.16 -21.93
C GLY A 743 3.99 -20.69 -20.74
N PRO A 744 5.33 -20.78 -20.80
CA PRO A 744 6.22 -20.39 -19.70
C PRO A 744 6.19 -18.87 -19.41
N TRP A 745 6.91 -18.44 -18.36
CA TRP A 745 7.16 -17.03 -18.07
C TRP A 745 8.22 -16.47 -19.03
N GLU A 746 7.76 -16.02 -20.20
CA GLU A 746 8.61 -15.42 -21.23
C GLU A 746 9.21 -14.08 -20.79
N LYS A 747 10.41 -13.77 -21.31
CA LYS A 747 11.12 -12.51 -21.03
C LYS A 747 10.95 -11.51 -22.17
N TYR A 748 10.19 -10.45 -21.92
CA TYR A 748 9.97 -9.35 -22.87
C TYR A 748 10.95 -8.18 -22.69
N GLY A 749 11.83 -8.24 -21.68
CA GLY A 749 12.91 -7.28 -21.48
C GLY A 749 12.45 -5.96 -20.85
N GLY A 750 13.02 -4.84 -21.30
CA GLY A 750 12.99 -3.60 -20.53
C GLY A 750 13.97 -3.64 -19.34
N ALA A 751 14.04 -2.52 -18.62
CA ALA A 751 14.83 -2.33 -17.41
C ALA A 751 14.24 -1.16 -16.61
N ASP A 752 14.54 -1.08 -15.30
CA ASP A 752 14.03 -0.02 -14.41
C ASP A 752 12.49 0.08 -14.42
N LEU A 753 11.78 -1.02 -14.68
CA LEU A 753 10.31 -1.07 -14.62
C LEU A 753 9.84 -1.03 -13.17
N HIS A 754 8.84 -0.22 -12.85
CA HIS A 754 8.31 -0.08 -11.48
C HIS A 754 6.79 -0.20 -11.40
N GLY A 755 6.30 -0.53 -10.20
CA GLY A 755 4.87 -0.72 -9.95
C GLY A 755 4.28 -1.95 -10.64
N THR A 756 3.06 -1.81 -11.16
CA THR A 756 2.33 -2.84 -11.93
C THR A 756 2.18 -2.37 -13.38
N PRO A 757 2.46 -3.21 -14.40
CA PRO A 757 2.23 -2.84 -15.80
C PRO A 757 0.76 -2.52 -16.09
N ALA A 758 0.51 -1.80 -17.18
CA ALA A 758 -0.83 -1.63 -17.75
C ALA A 758 -0.88 -2.28 -19.14
N THR A 759 -2.06 -2.74 -19.56
CA THR A 759 -2.24 -3.38 -20.87
C THR A 759 -3.63 -3.07 -21.41
N GLY A 760 -3.73 -2.96 -22.72
CA GLY A 760 -4.99 -2.74 -23.44
C GLY A 760 -4.91 -3.32 -24.84
N THR A 761 -6.04 -3.40 -25.53
CA THR A 761 -6.14 -3.91 -26.90
C THR A 761 -6.72 -2.81 -27.78
N ASP A 762 -6.08 -2.52 -28.91
CA ASP A 762 -6.53 -1.47 -29.83
C ASP A 762 -7.69 -1.92 -30.74
N GLY A 763 -8.25 -0.97 -31.51
CA GLY A 763 -9.33 -1.24 -32.47
C GLY A 763 -8.96 -2.19 -33.62
N ALA A 764 -7.68 -2.52 -33.82
CA ALA A 764 -7.21 -3.55 -34.74
C ALA A 764 -7.01 -4.91 -34.05
N GLY A 765 -7.40 -5.04 -32.78
CA GLY A 765 -7.26 -6.24 -31.97
C GLY A 765 -5.84 -6.50 -31.48
N ARG A 766 -4.91 -5.54 -31.61
CA ARG A 766 -3.52 -5.71 -31.17
C ARG A 766 -3.39 -5.38 -29.70
N ARG A 767 -2.78 -6.28 -28.92
CA ARG A 767 -2.38 -6.00 -27.55
C ARG A 767 -1.24 -4.97 -27.51
N MET A 768 -1.35 -4.02 -26.59
CA MET A 768 -0.24 -3.17 -26.16
C MET A 768 -0.04 -3.34 -24.65
N VAL A 769 1.22 -3.37 -24.21
CA VAL A 769 1.62 -3.42 -22.79
C VAL A 769 2.50 -2.21 -22.49
N PHE A 770 2.39 -1.65 -21.29
CA PHE A 770 3.11 -0.45 -20.85
C PHE A 770 3.60 -0.61 -19.41
N SER A 771 4.73 -0.01 -19.08
CA SER A 771 5.23 0.04 -17.71
C SER A 771 6.01 1.35 -17.48
N ALA A 772 5.78 1.96 -16.32
CA ALA A 772 6.50 3.15 -15.90
C ALA A 772 7.91 2.77 -15.41
N THR A 773 8.85 3.69 -15.60
CA THR A 773 10.20 3.61 -15.02
C THR A 773 10.43 4.77 -14.06
N SER A 774 11.64 4.90 -13.49
CA SER A 774 12.00 6.08 -12.70
C SER A 774 12.01 7.40 -13.50
N LYS A 775 11.87 7.35 -14.85
CA LYS A 775 12.10 8.49 -15.75
C LYS A 775 11.11 8.64 -16.92
N THR A 776 10.36 7.61 -17.29
CA THR A 776 9.51 7.61 -18.50
C THR A 776 8.49 6.47 -18.44
N VAL A 777 7.80 6.19 -19.55
CA VAL A 777 7.04 4.96 -19.80
C VAL A 777 7.67 4.23 -20.97
N VAL A 778 7.88 2.92 -20.84
CA VAL A 778 8.21 2.04 -21.97
C VAL A 778 6.99 1.19 -22.32
N GLY A 779 6.93 0.74 -23.58
CA GLY A 779 5.82 -0.06 -24.07
C GLY A 779 6.25 -1.15 -25.03
N TRP A 780 5.34 -2.09 -25.27
CA TRP A 780 5.50 -3.22 -26.16
C TRP A 780 4.22 -3.35 -27.00
N LEU A 781 4.37 -3.66 -28.28
CA LEU A 781 3.28 -3.75 -29.24
C LEU A 781 3.21 -5.15 -29.85
N GLN A 782 2.03 -5.74 -29.89
CA GLN A 782 1.74 -6.92 -30.69
C GLN A 782 1.55 -6.50 -32.17
N PRO A 783 2.27 -7.07 -33.15
CA PRO A 783 2.23 -6.58 -34.54
C PRO A 783 0.88 -6.88 -35.24
N LYS A 784 0.21 -7.97 -34.85
CA LYS A 784 -1.13 -8.38 -35.28
C LYS A 784 -1.77 -9.26 -34.19
N PRO A 785 -3.11 -9.42 -34.13
CA PRO A 785 -3.76 -10.32 -33.17
C PRO A 785 -3.16 -11.74 -33.20
N GLY A 786 -3.06 -12.39 -32.04
CA GLY A 786 -2.50 -13.74 -31.87
C GLY A 786 -0.98 -13.88 -32.08
N ALA A 787 -0.26 -12.82 -32.48
CA ALA A 787 1.20 -12.85 -32.61
C ALA A 787 1.90 -12.69 -31.25
N PRO A 788 3.18 -13.10 -31.13
CA PRO A 788 4.02 -12.71 -29.99
C PRO A 788 4.10 -11.19 -29.83
N LEU A 789 4.27 -10.74 -28.60
CA LEU A 789 4.51 -9.35 -28.26
C LEU A 789 5.89 -8.91 -28.79
N GLY A 790 5.98 -7.75 -29.43
CA GLY A 790 7.22 -7.20 -29.99
C GLY A 790 8.24 -6.74 -28.94
N PRO A 791 9.41 -6.22 -29.36
CA PRO A 791 10.45 -5.76 -28.44
C PRO A 791 10.04 -4.52 -27.65
N VAL A 792 10.72 -4.30 -26.51
CA VAL A 792 10.57 -3.07 -25.72
C VAL A 792 10.87 -1.84 -26.55
N THR A 793 9.97 -0.86 -26.50
CA THR A 793 10.02 0.38 -27.27
C THR A 793 9.89 1.57 -26.31
N ALA A 794 10.79 2.55 -26.42
CA ALA A 794 10.68 3.80 -25.67
C ALA A 794 9.51 4.63 -26.22
N THR A 795 8.59 5.08 -25.35
CA THR A 795 7.42 5.86 -25.82
C THR A 795 7.76 7.33 -26.08
N GLY A 796 8.74 7.89 -25.35
CA GLY A 796 8.98 9.33 -25.32
C GLY A 796 8.02 10.09 -24.38
N LEU A 797 7.17 9.40 -23.61
CA LEU A 797 6.39 10.03 -22.53
C LEU A 797 7.32 10.57 -21.43
N PRO A 798 6.94 11.67 -20.75
CA PRO A 798 7.64 12.15 -19.58
C PRO A 798 7.55 11.16 -18.41
N GLU A 799 8.30 11.41 -17.34
CA GLU A 799 8.14 10.74 -16.06
C GLU A 799 6.70 10.81 -15.51
N THR A 800 6.35 9.81 -14.71
CA THR A 800 5.02 9.62 -14.10
C THR A 800 5.17 9.27 -12.63
N THR A 801 4.11 9.41 -11.83
CA THR A 801 4.13 8.96 -10.41
C THR A 801 3.95 7.45 -10.24
N LEU A 802 4.37 6.64 -11.23
CA LEU A 802 4.21 5.19 -11.40
C LEU A 802 2.86 4.65 -11.94
N PRO A 803 1.69 4.67 -11.25
CA PRO A 803 0.50 3.99 -11.77
C PRO A 803 0.04 4.47 -13.14
N LEU A 804 -0.16 3.50 -14.04
CA LEU A 804 -0.72 3.68 -15.37
C LEU A 804 -2.08 2.99 -15.45
N THR A 805 -3.04 3.63 -16.11
CA THR A 805 -4.30 3.00 -16.55
C THR A 805 -4.34 3.01 -18.07
N ALA A 806 -4.75 1.91 -18.68
CA ALA A 806 -4.84 1.73 -20.12
C ALA A 806 -6.26 1.28 -20.51
N GLU A 807 -6.82 1.88 -21.56
CA GLU A 807 -8.14 1.53 -22.10
C GLU A 807 -8.06 1.47 -23.63
N GLY A 808 -8.64 0.43 -24.24
CA GLY A 808 -8.80 0.37 -25.69
C GLY A 808 -9.78 1.46 -26.18
N ARG A 809 -9.40 2.21 -27.21
CA ARG A 809 -10.22 3.28 -27.80
C ARG A 809 -10.12 3.25 -29.32
N GLU A 810 -10.94 4.03 -29.99
CA GLU A 810 -10.79 4.22 -31.44
C GLU A 810 -9.38 4.75 -31.77
N GLY A 811 -8.74 4.15 -32.77
CA GLY A 811 -7.38 4.48 -33.20
C GLY A 811 -6.23 3.98 -32.31
N GLY A 812 -6.45 3.37 -31.14
CA GLY A 812 -5.33 2.91 -30.30
C GLY A 812 -5.68 2.47 -28.88
N VAL A 813 -4.71 2.55 -27.97
CA VAL A 813 -4.90 2.40 -26.52
C VAL A 813 -4.62 3.75 -25.86
N ARG A 814 -5.58 4.32 -25.12
CA ARG A 814 -5.34 5.56 -24.38
C ARG A 814 -4.81 5.24 -22.99
N LEU A 815 -3.80 5.99 -22.58
CA LEU A 815 -3.19 5.94 -21.24
C LEU A 815 -3.69 7.10 -20.38
N TRP A 816 -3.79 6.86 -19.07
CA TRP A 816 -3.89 7.89 -18.03
C TRP A 816 -2.86 7.61 -16.94
N PHE A 817 -2.22 8.67 -16.45
CA PHE A 817 -1.17 8.63 -15.44
C PHE A 817 -1.08 10.01 -14.77
N ARG A 818 -0.29 10.16 -13.70
CA ARG A 818 -0.10 11.47 -13.06
C ARG A 818 1.25 12.10 -13.38
N LYS A 819 1.23 13.44 -13.42
CA LYS A 819 2.39 14.33 -13.48
C LYS A 819 3.07 14.43 -12.09
N PRO A 820 4.37 14.11 -11.97
CA PRO A 820 5.14 14.37 -10.74
C PRO A 820 5.11 15.85 -10.31
N GLY A 821 5.30 16.10 -9.02
CA GLY A 821 5.38 17.46 -8.47
C GLY A 821 4.10 18.31 -8.67
N SER A 822 2.93 17.67 -8.80
CA SER A 822 1.62 18.36 -8.93
C SER A 822 0.42 17.43 -8.83
N GLY A 823 0.55 16.15 -9.17
CA GLY A 823 -0.56 15.19 -9.07
C GLY A 823 -1.67 15.34 -10.14
N ASN A 824 -1.52 16.28 -11.07
CA ASN A 824 -2.39 16.42 -12.25
C ASN A 824 -2.46 15.11 -13.04
N VAL A 825 -3.62 14.81 -13.59
CA VAL A 825 -3.79 13.71 -14.54
C VAL A 825 -3.30 14.13 -15.91
N ARG A 826 -2.56 13.26 -16.57
CA ARG A 826 -2.17 13.36 -17.98
C ARG A 826 -2.74 12.18 -18.74
N SER A 827 -2.99 12.38 -20.04
CA SER A 827 -3.44 11.31 -20.92
C SER A 827 -2.83 11.40 -22.31
N ALA A 828 -2.50 10.27 -22.92
CA ALA A 828 -1.96 10.17 -24.28
C ALA A 828 -2.56 8.97 -25.04
N LEU A 829 -2.70 9.08 -26.36
CA LEU A 829 -3.11 7.97 -27.22
C LEU A 829 -1.86 7.25 -27.75
N MET A 830 -1.80 5.94 -27.48
CA MET A 830 -0.78 5.05 -28.00
C MET A 830 -1.30 4.36 -29.26
N THR A 831 -0.63 4.56 -30.39
CA THR A 831 -0.99 3.95 -31.69
C THR A 831 0.09 2.98 -32.15
N GLY A 832 -0.26 1.97 -32.94
CA GLY A 832 0.66 0.89 -33.34
C GLY A 832 1.11 0.91 -34.81
N ASP A 833 0.55 1.79 -35.64
CA ASP A 833 0.73 1.72 -37.10
C ASP A 833 2.10 2.26 -37.52
N GLY A 834 2.95 1.37 -38.02
CA GLY A 834 4.37 1.67 -38.23
C GLY A 834 5.15 1.82 -36.92
N GLY A 835 4.79 1.03 -35.89
CA GLY A 835 5.44 1.02 -34.58
C GLY A 835 4.68 1.79 -33.51
N LEU A 836 5.05 1.58 -32.25
CA LEU A 836 4.40 2.21 -31.09
C LEU A 836 4.70 3.72 -31.03
N LYS A 837 3.66 4.56 -31.04
CA LYS A 837 3.75 6.03 -31.11
C LYS A 837 2.86 6.72 -30.07
N VAL A 838 3.36 7.82 -29.51
CA VAL A 838 2.60 8.72 -28.61
C VAL A 838 1.93 9.81 -29.43
N ASN A 839 0.65 10.04 -29.18
CA ASN A 839 -0.14 11.11 -29.81
C ASN A 839 -1.00 11.80 -28.76
N ASN A 840 -1.29 13.11 -28.95
CA ASN A 840 -2.24 13.88 -28.15
C ASN A 840 -2.03 13.69 -26.63
N LEU A 841 -0.81 14.01 -26.17
CA LEU A 841 -0.45 14.10 -24.75
C LEU A 841 -1.03 15.40 -24.17
N THR A 842 -2.00 15.26 -23.28
CA THR A 842 -2.75 16.37 -22.68
C THR A 842 -2.61 16.35 -21.16
N ASP A 843 -2.42 17.52 -20.55
CA ASP A 843 -2.52 17.75 -19.10
C ASP A 843 -4.00 18.09 -18.81
N LEU A 844 -4.69 17.24 -18.05
CA LEU A 844 -6.14 17.35 -17.77
C LEU A 844 -6.42 18.09 -16.45
N GLY A 845 -5.39 18.63 -15.79
CA GLY A 845 -5.53 19.20 -14.46
C GLY A 845 -5.80 18.12 -13.40
N GLY A 846 -6.48 18.51 -12.32
CA GLY A 846 -6.86 17.61 -11.24
C GLY A 846 -6.83 18.28 -9.87
N LEU A 847 -7.07 17.50 -8.82
CA LEU A 847 -7.14 17.97 -7.44
C LEU A 847 -5.90 17.61 -6.61
N LYS A 848 -4.70 17.91 -7.14
CA LYS A 848 -3.40 17.71 -6.47
C LYS A 848 -3.14 16.32 -5.86
N GLY A 849 -3.73 15.28 -6.46
CA GLY A 849 -3.77 13.93 -5.87
C GLY A 849 -2.65 12.98 -6.30
N PHE A 850 -2.55 11.83 -5.64
CA PHE A 850 -1.55 10.79 -5.90
C PHE A 850 -2.19 9.42 -6.20
N GLY A 851 -1.36 8.41 -6.47
CA GLY A 851 -1.81 7.05 -6.78
C GLY A 851 -2.61 6.93 -8.08
N SER A 852 -3.28 5.80 -8.29
CA SER A 852 -3.97 5.49 -9.55
C SER A 852 -5.15 6.41 -9.87
N VAL A 853 -5.44 6.52 -11.17
CA VAL A 853 -6.58 7.24 -11.73
C VAL A 853 -7.31 6.30 -12.69
N THR A 854 -8.60 6.08 -12.49
CA THR A 854 -9.43 5.27 -13.40
C THR A 854 -10.16 6.16 -14.40
N ALA A 855 -10.40 5.65 -15.60
CA ALA A 855 -11.07 6.36 -16.68
C ALA A 855 -11.95 5.38 -17.47
N SER A 856 -13.16 5.80 -17.83
CA SER A 856 -14.06 5.08 -18.74
C SER A 856 -15.07 6.05 -19.33
N GLY A 857 -15.39 5.93 -20.62
CA GLY A 857 -16.32 6.85 -21.29
C GLY A 857 -15.86 8.31 -21.14
N HIS A 858 -16.71 9.12 -20.50
CA HIS A 858 -16.49 10.52 -20.13
C HIS A 858 -16.02 10.75 -18.69
N VAL A 859 -16.02 9.73 -17.83
CA VAL A 859 -15.66 9.87 -16.40
C VAL A 859 -14.18 9.60 -16.17
N LEU A 860 -13.56 10.43 -15.34
CA LEU A 860 -12.17 10.33 -14.89
C LEU A 860 -12.14 10.51 -13.38
N ALA A 861 -11.56 9.57 -12.62
CA ALA A 861 -11.61 9.61 -11.15
C ALA A 861 -10.34 9.07 -10.48
N GLY A 862 -9.94 9.69 -9.37
CA GLY A 862 -8.72 9.33 -8.64
C GLY A 862 -8.69 9.95 -7.25
N ARG A 863 -7.74 9.53 -6.40
CA ARG A 863 -7.53 10.19 -5.09
C ARG A 863 -7.19 11.67 -5.30
N ALA A 864 -7.68 12.54 -4.44
CA ALA A 864 -7.34 13.97 -4.40
C ALA A 864 -6.44 14.28 -3.20
N ALA A 865 -5.79 15.45 -3.19
CA ALA A 865 -5.27 16.03 -1.95
C ALA A 865 -6.43 16.18 -0.95
N GLY A 866 -6.24 15.71 0.28
CA GLY A 866 -7.29 15.46 1.28
C GLY A 866 -7.76 14.00 1.37
N GLY A 867 -7.34 13.12 0.45
CA GLY A 867 -7.54 11.66 0.55
C GLY A 867 -8.87 11.16 0.03
N GLN A 868 -9.85 12.04 -0.18
CA GLN A 868 -11.12 11.67 -0.79
C GLN A 868 -10.96 11.37 -2.30
N LEU A 869 -11.96 10.73 -2.88
CA LEU A 869 -12.09 10.58 -4.33
C LEU A 869 -12.47 11.91 -4.99
N GLY A 870 -11.64 12.36 -5.93
CA GLY A 870 -11.94 13.43 -6.88
C GLY A 870 -12.37 12.86 -8.24
N SER A 871 -13.21 13.60 -8.97
CA SER A 871 -13.72 13.15 -10.27
C SER A 871 -14.06 14.28 -11.25
N GLU A 872 -13.69 14.12 -12.50
CA GLU A 872 -14.15 14.87 -13.68
C GLU A 872 -15.18 14.02 -14.46
N VAL A 873 -16.17 14.69 -15.07
CA VAL A 873 -17.34 14.05 -15.70
C VAL A 873 -17.58 14.68 -17.07
N GLY A 874 -16.69 14.44 -18.02
CA GLY A 874 -16.69 15.09 -19.34
C GLY A 874 -15.54 16.10 -19.48
N PRO A 875 -14.81 16.11 -20.61
CA PRO A 875 -13.55 16.85 -20.75
C PRO A 875 -13.63 18.36 -20.42
N GLY A 876 -12.71 18.83 -19.59
CA GLY A 876 -12.55 20.24 -19.25
C GLY A 876 -13.58 20.77 -18.25
N ARG A 877 -14.42 19.90 -17.67
CA ARG A 877 -15.34 20.27 -16.58
C ARG A 877 -14.59 20.29 -15.24
N PRO A 878 -14.99 21.15 -14.28
CA PRO A 878 -14.31 21.26 -12.99
C PRO A 878 -14.39 19.93 -12.23
N TRP A 879 -13.27 19.54 -11.62
CA TRP A 879 -13.18 18.34 -10.80
C TRP A 879 -14.01 18.48 -9.51
N GLY A 880 -14.99 17.61 -9.34
CA GLY A 880 -15.76 17.47 -8.10
C GLY A 880 -15.02 16.63 -7.04
N ARG A 881 -15.47 16.74 -5.79
CA ARG A 881 -15.00 15.94 -4.65
C ARG A 881 -16.15 15.12 -4.08
N SER A 882 -15.94 13.82 -3.91
CA SER A 882 -16.76 12.94 -3.08
C SER A 882 -16.38 13.10 -1.60
N PRO A 883 -17.27 12.81 -0.63
CA PRO A 883 -16.87 12.64 0.76
C PRO A 883 -16.04 11.35 1.01
N LEU A 884 -16.05 10.40 0.07
CA LEU A 884 -15.47 9.06 0.28
C LEU A 884 -13.94 9.06 0.27
N MET A 885 -13.33 8.73 1.41
CA MET A 885 -11.98 8.16 1.48
C MET A 885 -12.04 6.64 1.27
N PHE A 886 -11.00 6.07 0.67
CA PHE A 886 -11.02 4.70 0.16
C PHE A 886 -9.65 4.02 0.25
N VAL A 887 -9.63 2.70 0.02
CA VAL A 887 -8.41 1.87 0.02
C VAL A 887 -8.01 1.43 -1.40
N GLY A 888 -6.71 1.41 -1.68
CA GLY A 888 -6.17 1.14 -3.02
C GLY A 888 -6.63 2.14 -4.09
N ALA A 889 -6.76 1.64 -5.33
CA ALA A 889 -7.23 2.37 -6.50
C ALA A 889 -8.77 2.30 -6.71
N PRO A 890 -9.39 3.34 -7.32
CA PRO A 890 -10.76 3.28 -7.83
C PRO A 890 -10.86 2.39 -9.09
N SER A 891 -12.06 2.09 -9.55
CA SER A 891 -12.29 1.49 -10.88
C SER A 891 -13.59 1.97 -11.50
N SER A 892 -13.57 2.28 -12.78
CA SER A 892 -14.75 2.55 -13.61
C SER A 892 -14.87 1.55 -14.76
N THR A 893 -16.07 1.44 -15.31
CA THR A 893 -16.33 0.63 -16.51
C THR A 893 -17.55 1.15 -17.29
N MET A 894 -17.58 0.89 -18.61
CA MET A 894 -18.74 1.18 -19.44
C MET A 894 -19.87 0.17 -19.18
N THR A 895 -21.05 0.65 -18.82
CA THR A 895 -22.24 -0.16 -18.52
C THR A 895 -23.22 -0.08 -19.70
N GLY A 896 -22.85 -0.72 -20.81
CA GLY A 896 -23.45 -0.47 -22.11
C GLY A 896 -22.83 0.77 -22.79
N LYS A 897 -23.58 1.45 -23.67
CA LYS A 897 -23.02 2.50 -24.55
C LYS A 897 -22.88 3.88 -23.92
N ASN A 898 -23.86 4.33 -23.13
CA ASN A 898 -24.01 5.74 -22.69
C ASN A 898 -24.03 5.88 -21.16
N LEU A 899 -23.46 4.94 -20.42
CA LEU A 899 -23.43 4.95 -18.96
C LEU A 899 -22.06 4.47 -18.48
N VAL A 900 -21.41 5.25 -17.63
CA VAL A 900 -20.23 4.82 -16.88
C VAL A 900 -20.67 4.45 -15.48
N SER A 901 -20.18 3.34 -14.94
CA SER A 901 -20.23 3.05 -13.51
C SER A 901 -18.83 3.20 -12.91
N LEU A 902 -18.78 3.69 -11.67
CA LEU A 902 -17.56 4.02 -10.94
C LEU A 902 -17.68 3.47 -9.51
N ALA A 903 -16.61 2.87 -9.00
CA ALA A 903 -16.58 2.19 -7.71
C ALA A 903 -15.30 2.49 -6.92
N VAL A 904 -15.45 2.49 -5.58
CA VAL A 904 -14.35 2.44 -4.59
C VAL A 904 -14.73 1.49 -3.45
N VAL A 905 -13.75 0.96 -2.74
CA VAL A 905 -13.99 0.35 -1.42
C VAL A 905 -13.52 1.32 -0.34
N GLY A 906 -14.41 1.68 0.58
CA GLY A 906 -14.17 2.69 1.62
C GLY A 906 -13.11 2.24 2.63
N LEU A 907 -12.70 3.15 3.52
CA LEU A 907 -11.85 2.78 4.66
C LEU A 907 -12.58 1.88 5.67
N ASP A 908 -13.91 1.83 5.62
CA ASP A 908 -14.80 0.86 6.26
C ASP A 908 -14.79 -0.54 5.58
N ALA A 909 -13.99 -0.75 4.53
CA ALA A 909 -13.96 -1.96 3.70
C ALA A 909 -15.29 -2.34 3.02
N ARG A 910 -16.25 -1.40 2.91
CA ARG A 910 -17.51 -1.57 2.17
C ARG A 910 -17.36 -1.07 0.74
N LEU A 911 -18.03 -1.70 -0.22
CA LEU A 911 -18.10 -1.22 -1.61
C LEU A 911 -19.06 -0.03 -1.72
N TYR A 912 -18.60 1.06 -2.35
CA TYR A 912 -19.41 2.21 -2.72
C TYR A 912 -19.40 2.35 -4.25
N VAL A 913 -20.57 2.59 -4.84
CA VAL A 913 -20.73 2.72 -6.29
C VAL A 913 -21.52 3.96 -6.66
N THR A 914 -21.27 4.45 -7.87
CA THR A 914 -22.07 5.49 -8.54
C THR A 914 -22.10 5.21 -10.05
N SER A 915 -22.88 5.99 -10.78
CA SER A 915 -22.87 6.00 -12.24
C SER A 915 -23.06 7.42 -12.78
N SER A 916 -22.71 7.61 -14.05
CA SER A 916 -22.95 8.83 -14.81
C SER A 916 -23.42 8.49 -16.21
N ALA A 917 -24.53 9.08 -16.64
CA ALA A 917 -24.96 9.02 -18.03
C ALA A 917 -24.06 9.93 -18.87
N ASP A 918 -23.73 9.49 -20.08
CA ASP A 918 -23.06 10.31 -21.08
C ASP A 918 -24.10 11.25 -21.72
N ALA A 919 -24.11 12.49 -21.24
CA ALA A 919 -25.10 13.52 -21.53
C ALA A 919 -24.47 14.93 -21.37
N PRO A 920 -25.01 15.99 -22.03
CA PRO A 920 -24.43 17.35 -21.96
C PRO A 920 -24.36 17.93 -20.54
N ASP A 921 -25.27 17.49 -19.67
CA ASP A 921 -25.42 17.89 -18.28
C ASP A 921 -24.92 16.82 -17.27
N ALA A 922 -24.12 15.83 -17.74
CA ALA A 922 -23.70 14.67 -16.98
C ALA A 922 -23.24 14.98 -15.53
N TYR A 923 -23.57 14.08 -14.61
CA TYR A 923 -23.20 14.18 -13.19
C TYR A 923 -22.95 12.77 -12.63
N LEU A 924 -22.20 12.66 -11.51
CA LEU A 924 -22.18 11.42 -10.74
C LEU A 924 -23.48 11.33 -9.93
N ALA A 925 -24.20 10.23 -10.04
CA ALA A 925 -25.34 9.93 -9.18
C ALA A 925 -24.91 9.89 -7.69
N PRO A 926 -25.84 10.06 -6.73
CA PRO A 926 -25.55 9.88 -5.32
C PRO A 926 -24.87 8.52 -5.05
N TRP A 927 -23.81 8.53 -4.25
CA TRP A 927 -23.05 7.32 -3.93
C TRP A 927 -23.91 6.32 -3.17
N GLN A 928 -23.98 5.09 -3.68
CA GLN A 928 -24.72 3.98 -3.10
C GLN A 928 -23.75 3.03 -2.41
N PRO A 929 -23.86 2.82 -1.09
CA PRO A 929 -23.06 1.82 -0.39
C PRO A 929 -23.72 0.43 -0.51
N VAL A 930 -22.92 -0.59 -0.79
CA VAL A 930 -23.37 -1.96 -1.06
C VAL A 930 -23.28 -2.84 0.19
N GLY A 931 -24.17 -3.82 0.32
CA GLY A 931 -24.26 -4.70 1.50
C GLY A 931 -24.73 -3.97 2.77
N PRO A 932 -24.68 -4.61 3.95
CA PRO A 932 -24.87 -3.94 5.24
C PRO A 932 -23.68 -3.02 5.56
N ARG A 933 -23.75 -2.25 6.66
CA ARG A 933 -22.52 -1.70 7.28
C ARG A 933 -21.59 -2.87 7.65
N ASN A 934 -20.28 -2.66 7.55
CA ASN A 934 -19.25 -3.66 7.90
C ASN A 934 -18.98 -3.68 9.43
N THR A 935 -20.03 -3.43 10.21
CA THR A 935 -20.03 -3.09 11.63
C THR A 935 -21.42 -3.37 12.18
N GLY A 936 -21.50 -3.80 13.44
CA GLY A 936 -22.75 -3.68 14.18
C GLY A 936 -23.16 -2.21 14.31
N PRO A 937 -24.48 -1.90 14.37
CA PRO A 937 -24.98 -0.53 14.52
C PRO A 937 -24.61 0.11 15.86
#